data_AF-A0A453B5D2-F1
#
_entry.id   AF-A0A453B5D2-F1
#
_cell.length_a   1.000
_cell.length_b   1.000
_cell.length_c   1.000
_cell.angle_alpha   90.00
_cell.angle_beta   90.00
_cell.angle_gamma   90.00
#
_symmetry.space_group_name_H-M   'P 1'
#
loop_
_entity.id
_entity.type
_entity.pdbx_description
1 polymer ?
#
loop_
_entity_poly.entity_id
_entity_poly.type
_entity_poly.pdbx_seq_one_letter_code
_entity_poly.pdbx_strand_id
1 'polypeptide(L)'
;PDQNSESPELPLPGGAQRQHAQAQARTHKTRGSTNLRGNQPVQSSRLPHRDAPPQFSTPLCPPVSPPPGRGDRRRRMAAAGAATPVGAAPRVGLLYDDRMCAHATPDGEKHPENPERLRAIRRKLDAEGVASRCVDMKAKEAKEKYIASVHTPNHIKLIRDISSKEYDYRRNKTARKFNSIYFNEGSSESAFLAAGSVIEVAEKVAAGELSSAIALVRPPGHHAEHNEPMGFCLFNNVAIAANYLLNERPDLGINKILIVDWDVHHGNGTQKMFYSDPRVLFFSVHRFDYGSFYPCEGDASHCFIGEGAGEGYNINVPWEHGKCSDADYVAAWDHVLLPIAEAFDPDIILLSAGFDAAMGDPLGGCCITPDGYALLLTKLLGFAKGRIVMALEGGYNLKSIANSLCACTKVLLGDNFTYNSPRMQPFESTWRVIQMVRDELKAYWPVLSSKLPDNVPLRSAPSYIEPYASSGSESDVEDVSELPDAISSVNVTQVVDDVLSKHITMLKLDEDNLATKNTSSDSVQAQDDGPVVASTRIYDLPFTWRSALSKVYVWYASFGSNMWKPRFLCYIEGGKVDGMSISCFGSHDTSPPRGTMWKTVPHRLFFGRSSTPCWGTGGVAFLNPEINYNDESYVCMYKITLEQFNDVLFQENRLVKDNSEDGKLESPSSPLIGLSEIESVSSNKALHLEPIKDSWYSNVLHLGEEDGLPILTMTCPSTAVAQHKSGELPLAPPSETYSATLIKGLVEGKQLDANEAANYISSAAARSL
;
A
#
# COMPACT_ATOMS: atom_id res chain seq x y z
N PRO A 1 4.69 61.59 34.80
CA PRO A 1 5.57 60.98 35.82
C PRO A 1 6.31 59.79 35.20
N ASP A 2 7.30 60.03 34.32
CA ASP A 2 8.68 60.49 34.68
C ASP A 2 9.45 59.38 35.42
N GLN A 3 10.67 58.98 35.06
CA GLN A 3 11.59 59.47 34.01
C GLN A 3 12.65 58.40 33.60
N ASN A 4 13.50 58.74 32.63
CA ASN A 4 14.51 57.87 31.97
C ASN A 4 15.78 57.56 32.80
N SER A 5 16.50 56.51 32.41
CA SER A 5 17.97 56.46 32.10
C SER A 5 18.50 55.01 32.12
N GLU A 6 19.59 54.60 31.48
CA GLU A 6 20.20 54.86 30.15
C GLU A 6 21.39 53.86 29.99
N SER A 7 22.04 53.82 28.82
CA SER A 7 22.95 52.73 28.38
C SER A 7 24.41 52.84 28.86
N PRO A 8 25.31 51.92 28.41
CA PRO A 8 26.25 52.27 27.32
C PRO A 8 26.32 51.18 26.22
N GLU A 9 26.16 51.49 24.94
CA GLU A 9 27.10 52.11 23.96
C GLU A 9 28.25 51.23 23.44
N LEU A 10 28.21 50.95 22.12
CA LEU A 10 29.35 50.70 21.23
C LEU A 10 29.02 51.27 19.82
N PRO A 11 29.98 51.82 19.04
CA PRO A 11 29.65 52.75 17.94
C PRO A 11 29.77 52.21 16.49
N LEU A 12 29.07 52.90 15.60
CA LEU A 12 29.17 52.95 14.13
C LEU A 12 29.74 54.36 13.73
N PRO A 13 30.27 54.67 12.50
CA PRO A 13 29.43 54.73 11.28
C PRO A 13 30.08 54.63 9.86
N GLY A 14 29.21 54.45 8.86
CA GLY A 14 29.37 54.90 7.46
C GLY A 14 30.02 53.91 6.47
N GLY A 15 29.56 53.72 5.23
CA GLY A 15 28.32 54.19 4.57
C GLY A 15 28.53 54.50 3.07
N ALA A 16 27.82 53.80 2.17
CA ALA A 16 27.56 54.23 0.77
C ALA A 16 26.52 53.34 0.09
N GLN A 17 25.60 53.94 -0.67
CA GLN A 17 24.55 53.27 -1.45
C GLN A 17 25.03 52.93 -2.88
N ARG A 18 24.37 51.98 -3.55
CA ARG A 18 24.00 52.13 -4.97
C ARG A 18 22.80 51.26 -5.37
N GLN A 19 21.85 51.88 -6.07
CA GLN A 19 20.70 51.24 -6.70
C GLN A 19 21.07 50.83 -8.15
N HIS A 20 20.35 49.85 -8.71
CA HIS A 20 20.37 49.54 -10.14
C HIS A 20 18.97 49.71 -10.75
N ALA A 21 18.89 50.36 -11.90
CA ALA A 21 17.67 50.50 -12.68
C ALA A 21 17.98 50.63 -14.19
N GLN A 22 17.19 49.91 -15.01
CA GLN A 22 16.86 50.18 -16.43
C GLN A 22 18.00 50.19 -17.50
N ALA A 23 17.74 50.00 -18.80
CA ALA A 23 16.73 49.23 -19.56
C ALA A 23 17.05 49.28 -21.09
N GLN A 24 16.48 48.36 -21.89
CA GLN A 24 16.25 48.47 -23.36
C GLN A 24 17.48 48.55 -24.32
N ALA A 25 17.38 48.41 -25.65
CA ALA A 25 16.61 47.51 -26.54
C ALA A 25 17.00 47.75 -28.04
N ARG A 26 16.88 46.73 -28.91
CA ARG A 26 16.80 46.84 -30.42
C ARG A 26 18.10 47.34 -31.13
N THR A 27 18.39 47.17 -32.44
CA THR A 27 17.63 46.67 -33.62
C THR A 27 18.54 46.15 -34.77
N HIS A 28 18.03 45.20 -35.55
CA HIS A 28 18.22 44.89 -37.00
C HIS A 28 19.24 45.57 -37.97
N LYS A 29 19.74 44.72 -38.91
CA LYS A 29 19.70 44.80 -40.41
C LYS A 29 20.94 45.18 -41.28
N THR A 30 21.46 44.14 -41.95
CA THR A 30 21.71 43.97 -43.42
C THR A 30 22.55 44.95 -44.25
N ARG A 31 23.56 44.40 -44.97
CA ARG A 31 23.79 44.39 -46.45
C ARG A 31 25.22 43.86 -46.74
N GLY A 32 25.55 43.14 -47.83
CA GLY A 32 24.73 42.47 -48.86
C GLY A 32 25.53 42.16 -50.16
N SER A 33 25.08 41.16 -50.95
CA SER A 33 25.47 40.86 -52.36
C SER A 33 26.90 40.29 -52.61
N THR A 34 27.22 39.50 -53.66
CA THR A 34 26.61 39.29 -55.00
C THR A 34 26.80 37.86 -55.58
N ASN A 35 25.84 37.40 -56.42
CA ASN A 35 25.93 36.61 -57.70
C ASN A 35 26.85 35.36 -57.81
N LEU A 36 26.46 34.15 -58.29
CA LEU A 36 25.60 33.62 -59.38
C LEU A 36 26.42 32.95 -60.52
N ARG A 37 25.93 31.80 -61.04
CA ARG A 37 26.46 30.92 -62.13
C ARG A 37 27.67 30.05 -61.72
N GLY A 38 27.85 28.81 -62.22
CA GLY A 38 27.04 27.96 -63.10
C GLY A 38 27.85 26.75 -63.65
N ASN A 39 27.17 25.84 -64.36
CA ASN A 39 27.71 24.80 -65.28
C ASN A 39 28.44 23.53 -64.75
N GLN A 40 27.88 22.37 -65.14
CA GLN A 40 28.60 21.12 -65.52
C GLN A 40 29.37 21.32 -66.87
N PRO A 41 30.15 20.39 -67.48
CA PRO A 41 30.18 18.90 -67.31
C PRO A 41 31.56 18.20 -67.50
N VAL A 42 31.51 16.84 -67.65
CA VAL A 42 32.45 15.93 -68.38
C VAL A 42 33.57 15.21 -67.59
N GLN A 43 33.46 13.86 -67.57
CA GLN A 43 34.45 12.75 -67.71
C GLN A 43 35.94 13.01 -67.30
N SER A 44 36.71 12.11 -66.65
CA SER A 44 36.69 10.62 -66.56
C SER A 44 37.65 10.16 -65.41
N SER A 45 37.94 8.89 -65.05
CA SER A 45 37.53 7.54 -65.48
C SER A 45 37.86 6.48 -64.38
N ARG A 46 37.42 5.23 -64.59
CA ARG A 46 37.91 3.94 -64.02
C ARG A 46 37.65 3.59 -62.53
N LEU A 47 37.13 2.36 -62.39
CA LEU A 47 36.97 1.48 -61.20
C LEU A 47 38.36 1.08 -60.60
N PRO A 48 38.47 0.52 -59.36
CA PRO A 48 37.54 -0.48 -58.79
C PRO A 48 37.26 -0.52 -57.26
N HIS A 49 36.25 -1.34 -56.94
CA HIS A 49 35.93 -2.09 -55.70
C HIS A 49 36.27 -1.59 -54.29
N ARG A 50 35.19 -1.36 -53.53
CA ARG A 50 34.91 -1.69 -52.10
C ARG A 50 36.08 -1.98 -51.15
N ASP A 51 36.16 -1.15 -50.11
CA ASP A 51 36.43 -1.57 -48.72
C ASP A 51 35.60 -0.72 -47.74
N ALA A 52 35.43 -1.18 -46.50
CA ALA A 52 34.51 -0.60 -45.50
C ALA A 52 35.15 0.50 -44.62
N PRO A 53 34.38 1.49 -44.11
CA PRO A 53 34.87 2.53 -43.20
C PRO A 53 34.82 2.13 -41.70
N PRO A 54 35.54 2.84 -40.81
CA PRO A 54 36.02 2.27 -39.54
C PRO A 54 35.19 2.60 -38.30
N GLN A 55 35.52 1.89 -37.20
CA GLN A 55 34.98 2.06 -35.85
C GLN A 55 35.55 3.31 -35.13
N PHE A 56 34.74 3.92 -34.27
CA PHE A 56 35.18 4.90 -33.25
C PHE A 56 35.16 4.27 -31.86
N SER A 57 36.07 4.70 -30.99
CA SER A 57 36.32 4.13 -29.66
C SER A 57 36.19 5.17 -28.53
N THR A 58 35.62 4.75 -27.39
CA THR A 58 35.56 5.48 -26.11
C THR A 58 35.37 4.44 -24.95
N PRO A 59 35.64 4.75 -23.66
CA PRO A 59 36.56 3.92 -22.89
C PRO A 59 35.95 2.92 -21.88
N LEU A 60 36.81 2.03 -21.37
CA LEU A 60 36.51 0.94 -20.45
C LEU A 60 36.27 1.37 -18.99
N CYS A 61 35.27 0.76 -18.34
CA CYS A 61 35.32 0.40 -16.92
C CYS A 61 35.68 -1.10 -16.79
N PRO A 62 36.37 -1.53 -15.71
CA PRO A 62 36.79 -2.92 -15.57
C PRO A 62 35.62 -3.84 -15.18
N PRO A 63 35.51 -5.05 -15.75
CA PRO A 63 34.49 -6.01 -15.35
C PRO A 63 34.81 -6.62 -13.98
N VAL A 64 33.78 -6.74 -13.14
CA VAL A 64 33.84 -7.53 -11.90
C VAL A 64 33.97 -9.00 -12.26
N SER A 65 35.04 -9.66 -11.77
CA SER A 65 35.28 -11.08 -12.03
C SER A 65 34.33 -11.96 -11.20
N PRO A 66 33.80 -13.07 -11.75
CA PRO A 66 33.01 -14.03 -11.00
C PRO A 66 33.87 -14.77 -9.95
N PRO A 67 33.26 -15.25 -8.84
CA PRO A 67 34.00 -15.92 -7.78
C PRO A 67 34.63 -17.24 -8.27
N PRO A 68 35.87 -17.57 -7.86
CA PRO A 68 36.52 -18.80 -8.26
C PRO A 68 35.86 -20.03 -7.65
N GLY A 69 35.84 -21.12 -8.42
CA GLY A 69 35.09 -22.33 -8.11
C GLY A 69 35.55 -23.09 -6.85
N ARG A 70 34.68 -24.01 -6.42
CA ARG A 70 34.78 -24.87 -5.24
C ARG A 70 36.19 -25.44 -5.01
N GLY A 71 36.79 -25.08 -3.87
CA GLY A 71 38.02 -25.68 -3.34
C GLY A 71 37.88 -25.95 -1.84
N ASP A 72 38.09 -27.20 -1.43
CA ASP A 72 38.00 -27.67 -0.04
C ASP A 72 38.91 -26.85 0.90
N ARG A 73 38.32 -26.26 1.95
CA ARG A 73 39.04 -25.57 3.03
C ARG A 73 38.47 -25.92 4.42
N ARG A 74 38.62 -27.18 4.82
CA ARG A 74 38.67 -27.52 6.25
C ARG A 74 39.85 -26.81 6.95
N ARG A 75 39.62 -26.37 8.20
CA ARG A 75 40.59 -25.92 9.23
C ARG A 75 41.38 -24.61 9.01
N ARG A 76 40.93 -23.52 9.64
CA ARG A 76 41.42 -23.04 10.98
C ARG A 76 41.00 -21.58 11.24
N MET A 77 40.26 -21.36 12.33
CA MET A 77 40.57 -20.47 13.46
C MET A 77 39.66 -20.92 14.62
N ALA A 78 40.08 -20.70 15.87
CA ALA A 78 39.41 -21.24 17.06
C ALA A 78 39.43 -20.25 18.23
N ALA A 79 38.44 -20.39 19.12
CA ALA A 79 38.06 -19.50 20.21
C ALA A 79 37.47 -18.14 19.74
N ALA A 80 36.38 -17.61 20.32
CA ALA A 80 35.61 -18.06 21.49
C ALA A 80 34.12 -18.28 21.15
N GLY A 81 33.40 -18.97 22.04
CA GLY A 81 32.03 -19.43 21.85
C GLY A 81 31.94 -20.92 22.15
N ALA A 82 31.39 -21.27 23.32
CA ALA A 82 31.23 -22.67 23.71
C ALA A 82 30.12 -23.30 22.86
N ALA A 83 30.51 -24.06 21.83
CA ALA A 83 29.56 -24.81 21.02
C ALA A 83 28.76 -25.76 21.94
N THR A 84 27.43 -25.63 21.91
CA THR A 84 26.51 -26.48 22.65
C THR A 84 26.82 -27.94 22.34
N PRO A 85 27.01 -28.82 23.35
CA PRO A 85 27.34 -30.21 23.10
C PRO A 85 26.22 -30.87 22.30
N VAL A 86 26.61 -31.57 21.22
CA VAL A 86 25.69 -32.29 20.32
C VAL A 86 24.88 -33.29 21.15
N GLY A 87 23.57 -33.05 21.28
CA GLY A 87 22.66 -33.85 22.10
C GLY A 87 22.07 -33.16 23.35
N ALA A 88 22.48 -31.92 23.67
CA ALA A 88 21.76 -31.11 24.66
C ALA A 88 20.45 -30.54 24.09
N ALA A 89 19.40 -30.47 24.92
CA ALA A 89 18.12 -29.88 24.54
C ALA A 89 18.26 -28.37 24.20
N PRO A 90 17.50 -27.84 23.23
CA PRO A 90 17.56 -26.43 22.86
C PRO A 90 17.30 -25.49 24.04
N ARG A 91 18.14 -24.47 24.22
CA ARG A 91 17.90 -23.42 25.23
C ARG A 91 17.10 -22.30 24.60
N VAL A 92 15.78 -22.36 24.74
CA VAL A 92 14.85 -21.35 24.20
C VAL A 92 14.60 -20.27 25.25
N GLY A 93 14.88 -19.00 24.91
CA GLY A 93 14.47 -17.86 25.73
C GLY A 93 13.00 -17.52 25.56
N LEU A 94 12.30 -17.20 26.64
CA LEU A 94 10.94 -16.68 26.62
C LEU A 94 10.90 -15.38 27.42
N LEU A 95 10.81 -14.25 26.74
CA LEU A 95 10.70 -12.93 27.36
C LEU A 95 9.25 -12.48 27.38
N TYR A 96 8.73 -12.19 28.56
CA TYR A 96 7.41 -11.58 28.79
C TYR A 96 7.46 -10.68 30.02
N ASP A 97 6.81 -9.51 29.93
CA ASP A 97 6.67 -8.54 31.03
C ASP A 97 5.29 -7.86 30.94
N ASP A 98 4.46 -7.98 31.98
CA ASP A 98 3.09 -7.43 31.98
C ASP A 98 3.07 -5.89 32.02
N ARG A 99 4.21 -5.20 32.23
CA ARG A 99 4.29 -3.74 32.08
C ARG A 99 3.95 -3.28 30.66
N MET A 100 4.25 -4.10 29.64
CA MET A 100 3.82 -3.85 28.26
C MET A 100 2.29 -3.92 28.06
N CYS A 101 1.55 -4.46 29.03
CA CYS A 101 0.08 -4.40 29.07
C CYS A 101 -0.47 -3.06 29.59
N ALA A 102 0.40 -2.14 30.05
CA ALA A 102 0.00 -0.76 30.36
C ALA A 102 -0.35 0.03 29.09
N HIS A 103 0.26 -0.27 27.93
CA HIS A 103 -0.23 0.21 26.65
C HIS A 103 -1.53 -0.51 26.27
N ALA A 104 -2.64 0.21 26.36
CA ALA A 104 -4.01 -0.29 26.22
C ALA A 104 -4.92 0.80 25.64
N THR A 105 -6.09 0.41 25.14
CA THR A 105 -7.05 1.33 24.53
C THR A 105 -7.44 2.47 25.48
N PRO A 106 -7.54 3.72 24.98
CA PRO A 106 -8.20 4.79 25.71
C PRO A 106 -9.64 4.39 26.05
N ASP A 107 -10.10 4.82 27.24
CA ASP A 107 -11.50 4.82 27.66
C ASP A 107 -12.26 3.47 27.58
N GLY A 108 -11.53 2.35 27.46
CA GLY A 108 -12.11 1.00 27.37
C GLY A 108 -12.70 0.65 26.00
N GLU A 109 -12.39 1.42 24.96
CA GLU A 109 -12.83 1.12 23.59
C GLU A 109 -12.37 -0.29 23.13
N LYS A 110 -13.18 -0.96 22.32
CA LYS A 110 -12.83 -2.26 21.73
C LYS A 110 -11.89 -2.05 20.55
N HIS A 111 -10.68 -2.58 20.65
CA HIS A 111 -9.66 -2.52 19.60
C HIS A 111 -8.97 -3.88 19.43
N PRO A 112 -8.62 -4.30 18.19
CA PRO A 112 -7.96 -5.57 17.94
C PRO A 112 -6.59 -5.66 18.63
N GLU A 113 -5.78 -4.60 18.54
CA GLU A 113 -4.53 -4.49 19.29
C GLU A 113 -4.84 -4.10 20.75
N ASN A 114 -4.66 -5.04 21.69
CA ASN A 114 -4.96 -4.84 23.11
C ASN A 114 -4.12 -5.76 24.03
N PRO A 115 -4.06 -5.49 25.35
CA PRO A 115 -3.24 -6.26 26.31
C PRO A 115 -3.53 -7.76 26.40
N GLU A 116 -4.75 -8.22 26.11
CA GLU A 116 -5.10 -9.63 26.26
C GLU A 116 -4.42 -10.51 25.20
N ARG A 117 -3.86 -9.93 24.13
CA ARG A 117 -3.01 -10.65 23.16
C ARG A 117 -1.83 -11.34 23.87
N LEU A 118 -1.04 -10.60 24.64
CA LEU A 118 0.10 -11.16 25.39
C LEU A 118 -0.35 -12.13 26.48
N ARG A 119 -1.42 -11.80 27.21
CA ARG A 119 -1.90 -12.62 28.33
C ARG A 119 -2.54 -13.92 27.86
N ALA A 120 -3.25 -13.93 26.73
CA ALA A 120 -3.78 -15.15 26.13
C ALA A 120 -2.66 -16.12 25.73
N ILE A 121 -1.61 -15.60 25.08
CA ILE A 121 -0.39 -16.37 24.78
C ILE A 121 0.21 -16.93 26.08
N ARG A 122 0.51 -16.07 27.07
CA ARG A 122 1.16 -16.49 28.32
C ARG A 122 0.35 -17.57 29.04
N ARG A 123 -0.96 -17.37 29.22
CA ARG A 123 -1.89 -18.37 29.80
C ARG A 123 -1.85 -19.70 29.06
N LYS A 124 -1.81 -19.69 27.71
CA LYS A 124 -1.73 -20.92 26.90
C LYS A 124 -0.38 -21.63 27.07
N LEU A 125 0.73 -20.90 27.09
CA LEU A 125 2.07 -21.47 27.29
C LEU A 125 2.23 -22.05 28.70
N ASP A 126 1.71 -21.39 29.74
CA ASP A 126 1.71 -21.90 31.11
C ASP A 126 0.80 -23.13 31.26
N ALA A 127 -0.42 -23.10 30.71
CA ALA A 127 -1.38 -24.21 30.78
C ALA A 127 -0.93 -25.48 30.05
N GLU A 128 -0.15 -25.34 28.97
CA GLU A 128 0.45 -26.45 28.22
C GLU A 128 1.80 -26.93 28.82
N GLY A 129 2.27 -26.32 29.92
CA GLY A 129 3.58 -26.62 30.51
C GLY A 129 4.77 -26.27 29.60
N VAL A 130 4.55 -25.40 28.61
CA VAL A 130 5.56 -24.98 27.64
C VAL A 130 6.42 -23.85 28.19
N ALA A 131 5.82 -22.86 28.86
CA ALA A 131 6.56 -21.73 29.44
C ALA A 131 7.63 -22.17 30.44
N SER A 132 7.35 -23.18 31.27
CA SER A 132 8.26 -23.74 32.27
C SER A 132 9.45 -24.52 31.69
N ARG A 133 9.45 -24.78 30.37
CA ARG A 133 10.56 -25.42 29.64
C ARG A 133 11.50 -24.39 29.01
N CYS A 134 11.06 -23.14 28.88
CA CYS A 134 11.88 -22.03 28.39
C CYS A 134 12.69 -21.38 29.52
N VAL A 135 13.73 -20.65 29.15
CA VAL A 135 14.44 -19.71 30.04
C VAL A 135 13.59 -18.44 30.15
N ASP A 136 12.89 -18.25 31.27
CA ASP A 136 12.09 -17.05 31.54
C ASP A 136 13.01 -15.81 31.62
N MET A 137 12.69 -14.78 30.84
CA MET A 137 13.44 -13.54 30.72
C MET A 137 12.56 -12.33 31.01
N LYS A 138 13.15 -11.27 31.57
CA LYS A 138 12.46 -10.01 31.88
C LYS A 138 12.84 -8.90 30.92
N ALA A 139 11.87 -8.03 30.63
CA ALA A 139 12.08 -6.90 29.74
C ALA A 139 13.04 -5.87 30.36
N LYS A 140 13.83 -5.24 29.48
CA LYS A 140 14.65 -4.06 29.79
C LYS A 140 14.27 -2.97 28.80
N GLU A 141 14.36 -1.72 29.21
CA GLU A 141 14.16 -0.60 28.29
C GLU A 141 15.35 -0.49 27.32
N ALA A 142 15.06 -0.25 26.03
CA ALA A 142 16.08 0.09 25.05
C ALA A 142 16.74 1.42 25.43
N LYS A 143 18.08 1.48 25.42
CA LYS A 143 18.77 2.77 25.50
C LYS A 143 18.43 3.57 24.25
N GLU A 144 18.09 4.85 24.43
CA GLU A 144 17.74 5.78 23.36
C GLU A 144 18.69 5.74 22.15
N LYS A 145 20.01 5.62 22.38
CA LYS A 145 20.99 5.56 21.29
C LYS A 145 20.79 4.38 20.32
N TYR A 146 20.20 3.27 20.77
CA TYR A 146 19.90 2.13 19.91
C TYR A 146 18.62 2.39 19.10
N ILE A 147 17.62 3.02 19.70
CA ILE A 147 16.40 3.46 19.00
C ILE A 147 16.76 4.50 17.92
N ALA A 148 17.68 5.42 18.23
CA ALA A 148 18.21 6.44 17.34
C ALA A 148 19.07 5.91 16.18
N SER A 149 19.35 4.59 16.13
CA SER A 149 19.99 3.97 14.96
C SER A 149 19.03 3.81 13.77
N VAL A 150 17.71 3.84 14.03
CA VAL A 150 16.67 3.70 13.00
C VAL A 150 15.59 4.77 13.07
N HIS A 151 15.39 5.45 14.20
CA HIS A 151 14.36 6.49 14.36
C HIS A 151 14.94 7.90 14.52
N THR A 152 14.26 8.90 13.96
CA THR A 152 14.63 10.31 14.16
C THR A 152 14.52 10.73 15.63
N PRO A 153 15.33 11.70 16.10
CA PRO A 153 15.19 12.28 17.44
C PRO A 153 13.80 12.85 17.72
N ASN A 154 13.10 13.36 16.71
CA ASN A 154 11.74 13.89 16.85
C ASN A 154 10.72 12.79 17.13
N HIS A 155 10.82 11.64 16.45
CA HIS A 155 9.98 10.47 16.69
C HIS A 155 10.22 9.89 18.08
N ILE A 156 11.49 9.73 18.47
CA ILE A 156 11.87 9.24 19.80
C ILE A 156 11.35 10.17 20.90
N LYS A 157 11.48 11.49 20.71
CA LYS A 157 10.93 12.48 21.63
C LYS A 157 9.41 12.39 21.73
N LEU A 158 8.70 12.28 20.59
CA LEU A 158 7.25 12.08 20.58
C LEU A 158 6.84 10.88 21.43
N ILE A 159 7.43 9.70 21.18
CA ILE A 159 7.07 8.46 21.89
C ILE A 159 7.51 8.49 23.36
N ARG A 160 8.56 9.24 23.73
CA ARG A 160 8.93 9.49 25.13
C ARG A 160 7.94 10.40 25.86
N ASP A 161 7.53 11.49 25.22
CA ASP A 161 6.77 12.55 25.89
C ASP A 161 5.25 12.27 25.90
N ILE A 162 4.75 11.39 25.02
CA ILE A 162 3.31 11.13 24.81
C ILE A 162 2.56 10.62 26.05
N SER A 163 3.23 9.93 26.96
CA SER A 163 2.66 9.44 28.23
C SER A 163 2.76 10.46 29.39
N SER A 164 3.32 11.64 29.15
CA SER A 164 3.41 12.69 30.17
C SER A 164 2.10 13.45 30.38
N LYS A 165 1.95 14.09 31.55
CA LYS A 165 0.77 14.90 31.92
C LYS A 165 0.50 16.08 31.00
N GLU A 166 1.50 16.58 30.27
CA GLU A 166 1.31 17.63 29.26
C GLU A 166 0.46 17.13 28.08
N TYR A 167 0.51 15.83 27.81
CA TYR A 167 -0.20 15.21 26.70
C TYR A 167 -1.59 14.68 27.05
N ASP A 168 -2.03 14.65 28.31
CA ASP A 168 -3.32 14.08 28.75
C ASP A 168 -4.50 14.46 27.84
N TYR A 169 -4.75 15.77 27.67
CA TYR A 169 -5.82 16.31 26.84
C TYR A 169 -5.50 16.35 25.33
N ARG A 170 -4.29 15.93 24.94
CA ARG A 170 -3.76 15.99 23.57
C ARG A 170 -3.50 14.62 22.95
N ARG A 171 -3.36 13.54 23.74
CA ARG A 171 -3.02 12.17 23.28
C ARG A 171 -3.89 11.73 22.10
N ASN A 172 -5.21 11.79 22.26
CA ASN A 172 -6.16 11.41 21.20
C ASN A 172 -6.08 12.35 19.97
N LYS A 173 -5.79 13.65 20.15
CA LYS A 173 -5.59 14.59 19.03
C LYS A 173 -4.25 14.38 18.31
N THR A 174 -3.24 13.87 19.01
CA THR A 174 -1.95 13.50 18.43
C THR A 174 -2.04 12.17 17.70
N ALA A 175 -2.71 11.16 18.29
CA ALA A 175 -2.96 9.85 17.69
C ALA A 175 -3.66 9.98 16.32
N ARG A 176 -4.71 10.82 16.23
CA ARG A 176 -5.46 11.12 14.99
C ARG A 176 -4.66 11.73 13.84
N LYS A 177 -3.36 12.05 14.04
CA LYS A 177 -2.47 12.50 12.96
C LYS A 177 -1.75 11.36 12.26
N PHE A 178 -1.76 10.17 12.87
CA PHE A 178 -1.00 9.00 12.45
C PHE A 178 -1.93 7.89 11.99
N ASN A 179 -1.46 7.05 11.09
CA ASN A 179 -2.25 6.00 10.48
C ASN A 179 -2.40 4.80 11.44
N SER A 180 -3.61 4.55 11.94
CA SER A 180 -3.93 3.40 12.80
C SER A 180 -3.11 3.35 14.10
N ILE A 181 -3.16 4.41 14.91
CA ILE A 181 -2.44 4.55 16.18
C ILE A 181 -3.36 5.01 17.31
N TYR A 182 -3.10 4.51 18.53
CA TYR A 182 -3.65 5.03 19.79
C TYR A 182 -2.53 5.27 20.81
N PHE A 183 -2.77 6.14 21.80
CA PHE A 183 -1.78 6.48 22.84
C PHE A 183 -2.40 6.56 24.23
N ASN A 184 -1.67 6.12 25.25
CA ASN A 184 -2.04 6.25 26.65
C ASN A 184 -0.81 6.46 27.57
N GLU A 185 -1.00 6.42 28.90
CA GLU A 185 0.06 6.59 29.90
C GLU A 185 1.09 5.45 29.95
N GLY A 186 0.74 4.27 29.41
CA GLY A 186 1.67 3.14 29.29
C GLY A 186 2.41 3.08 27.96
N SER A 187 2.05 3.89 26.96
CA SER A 187 2.64 3.86 25.61
C SER A 187 4.16 4.02 25.62
N SER A 188 4.69 5.00 26.37
CA SER A 188 6.12 5.28 26.41
C SER A 188 6.92 4.12 27.03
N GLU A 189 6.59 3.69 28.25
CA GLU A 189 7.29 2.56 28.89
C GLU A 189 7.18 1.29 28.03
N SER A 190 5.98 0.97 27.53
CA SER A 190 5.77 -0.24 26.74
C SER A 190 6.60 -0.25 25.45
N ALA A 191 6.72 0.87 24.74
CA ALA A 191 7.53 0.97 23.52
C ALA A 191 9.04 0.80 23.79
N PHE A 192 9.54 1.41 24.88
CA PHE A 192 10.94 1.25 25.27
C PHE A 192 11.24 -0.19 25.76
N LEU A 193 10.31 -0.82 26.49
CA LEU A 193 10.41 -2.22 26.90
C LEU A 193 10.33 -3.18 25.70
N ALA A 194 9.44 -2.96 24.74
CA ALA A 194 9.31 -3.79 23.54
C ALA A 194 10.63 -3.83 22.75
N ALA A 195 11.17 -2.66 22.39
CA ALA A 195 12.43 -2.56 21.66
C ALA A 195 13.61 -3.17 22.44
N GLY A 196 13.71 -2.89 23.74
CA GLY A 196 14.81 -3.40 24.57
C GLY A 196 14.72 -4.90 24.84
N SER A 197 13.52 -5.46 24.83
CA SER A 197 13.29 -6.90 24.92
C SER A 197 13.79 -7.63 23.69
N VAL A 198 13.50 -7.12 22.48
CA VAL A 198 13.99 -7.73 21.23
C VAL A 198 15.52 -7.63 21.13
N ILE A 199 16.12 -6.49 21.54
CA ILE A 199 17.58 -6.37 21.68
C ILE A 199 18.15 -7.45 22.61
N GLU A 200 17.63 -7.61 23.83
CA GLU A 200 18.15 -8.55 24.83
C GLU A 200 18.13 -10.00 24.34
N VAL A 201 17.03 -10.45 23.73
CA VAL A 201 16.95 -11.82 23.21
C VAL A 201 17.84 -12.02 21.98
N ALA A 202 17.93 -11.02 21.09
CA ALA A 202 18.76 -11.10 19.89
C ALA A 202 20.25 -11.15 20.24
N GLU A 203 20.70 -10.36 21.22
CA GLU A 203 22.07 -10.42 21.73
C GLU A 203 22.41 -11.81 22.27
N LYS A 204 21.52 -12.41 23.07
CA LYS A 204 21.76 -13.73 23.70
C LYS A 204 21.77 -14.89 22.70
N VAL A 205 20.95 -14.81 21.66
CA VAL A 205 20.97 -15.79 20.55
C VAL A 205 22.22 -15.59 19.68
N ALA A 206 22.60 -14.35 19.37
CA ALA A 206 23.83 -14.05 18.63
C ALA A 206 25.09 -14.54 19.38
N ALA A 207 25.17 -14.30 20.69
CA ALA A 207 26.25 -14.76 21.58
C ALA A 207 26.26 -16.28 21.83
N GLY A 208 25.22 -17.01 21.41
CA GLY A 208 25.09 -18.45 21.66
C GLY A 208 24.79 -18.82 23.11
N GLU A 209 24.37 -17.87 23.96
CA GLU A 209 23.83 -18.17 25.29
C GLU A 209 22.51 -18.95 25.19
N LEU A 210 21.69 -18.59 24.19
CA LEU A 210 20.44 -19.24 23.83
C LEU A 210 20.54 -19.83 22.42
N SER A 211 19.83 -20.92 22.17
CA SER A 211 19.71 -21.51 20.84
C SER A 211 18.80 -20.67 19.95
N SER A 212 17.68 -20.22 20.52
CA SER A 212 16.64 -19.41 19.91
C SER A 212 15.87 -18.67 21.02
N ALA A 213 15.02 -17.72 20.66
CA ALA A 213 14.23 -16.98 21.65
C ALA A 213 12.92 -16.42 21.09
N ILE A 214 11.99 -16.15 22.01
CA ILE A 214 10.71 -15.50 21.74
C ILE A 214 10.60 -14.26 22.65
N ALA A 215 10.37 -13.09 22.04
CA ALA A 215 10.03 -11.86 22.72
C ALA A 215 8.52 -11.59 22.55
N LEU A 216 7.76 -11.84 23.62
CA LEU A 216 6.34 -11.53 23.70
C LEU A 216 6.19 -10.04 24.05
N VAL A 217 6.26 -9.19 23.02
CA VAL A 217 6.29 -7.74 23.14
C VAL A 217 5.00 -7.08 22.67
N ARG A 218 4.70 -5.92 23.25
CA ARG A 218 3.72 -4.93 22.75
C ARG A 218 4.21 -3.53 23.14
N PRO A 219 4.02 -2.49 22.31
CA PRO A 219 3.43 -2.51 20.97
C PRO A 219 4.25 -3.31 19.94
N PRO A 220 3.64 -3.71 18.81
CA PRO A 220 4.37 -4.23 17.65
C PRO A 220 5.33 -3.18 17.06
N GLY A 221 6.10 -3.55 16.04
CA GLY A 221 7.14 -2.71 15.45
C GLY A 221 7.23 -2.66 13.92
N HIS A 222 6.85 -3.70 13.18
CA HIS A 222 7.24 -3.85 11.77
C HIS A 222 6.75 -2.73 10.81
N HIS A 223 5.69 -2.01 11.15
CA HIS A 223 5.16 -0.85 10.42
C HIS A 223 5.81 0.50 10.80
N ALA A 224 6.47 0.63 11.95
CA ALA A 224 6.96 1.93 12.41
C ALA A 224 8.09 2.45 11.50
N GLU A 225 7.89 3.64 10.92
CA GLU A 225 8.81 4.28 9.98
C GLU A 225 9.89 5.09 10.69
N HIS A 226 10.85 5.62 9.92
CA HIS A 226 11.97 6.42 10.42
C HIS A 226 11.55 7.63 11.29
N ASN A 227 10.40 8.23 10.98
CA ASN A 227 9.94 9.49 11.58
C ASN A 227 8.51 9.46 12.11
N GLU A 228 7.78 8.35 12.00
CA GLU A 228 6.40 8.26 12.46
C GLU A 228 5.95 6.86 12.93
N PRO A 229 5.02 6.79 13.90
CA PRO A 229 4.33 5.57 14.27
C PRO A 229 3.15 5.31 13.31
N MET A 230 2.93 4.07 12.91
CA MET A 230 1.75 3.65 12.16
C MET A 230 1.46 2.15 12.38
N GLY A 231 0.26 1.67 12.04
CA GLY A 231 -0.08 0.25 12.08
C GLY A 231 0.09 -0.36 13.49
N PHE A 232 -0.38 0.35 14.51
CA PHE A 232 -0.17 0.06 15.94
C PHE A 232 1.29 0.06 16.43
N CYS A 233 2.27 0.28 15.54
CA CYS A 233 3.69 0.20 15.86
C CYS A 233 4.23 1.55 16.33
N LEU A 234 4.91 1.57 17.48
CA LEU A 234 5.50 2.80 18.04
C LEU A 234 7.01 2.92 17.77
N PHE A 235 7.73 1.80 17.79
CA PHE A 235 9.12 1.70 17.36
C PHE A 235 9.33 0.39 16.62
N ASN A 236 10.13 0.40 15.57
CA ASN A 236 10.48 -0.82 14.84
C ASN A 236 11.44 -1.73 15.63
N ASN A 237 10.86 -2.58 16.47
CA ASN A 237 11.57 -3.46 17.41
C ASN A 237 12.62 -4.34 16.71
N VAL A 238 12.28 -4.92 15.55
CA VAL A 238 13.16 -5.81 14.78
C VAL A 238 14.28 -5.02 14.10
N ALA A 239 13.99 -3.87 13.48
CA ALA A 239 15.02 -3.05 12.83
C ALA A 239 16.02 -2.46 13.83
N ILE A 240 15.57 -2.09 15.04
CA ILE A 240 16.45 -1.69 16.15
C ILE A 240 17.41 -2.83 16.53
N ALA A 241 16.90 -4.05 16.69
CA ALA A 241 17.72 -5.20 17.06
C ALA A 241 18.71 -5.60 15.96
N ALA A 242 18.31 -5.55 14.68
CA ALA A 242 19.21 -5.79 13.55
C ALA A 242 20.36 -4.77 13.50
N ASN A 243 20.06 -3.46 13.61
CA ASN A 243 21.09 -2.41 13.64
C ASN A 243 21.99 -2.51 14.88
N TYR A 244 21.45 -2.92 16.03
CA TYR A 244 22.23 -3.17 17.23
C TYR A 244 23.26 -4.30 17.02
N LEU A 245 22.84 -5.45 16.48
CA LEU A 245 23.75 -6.57 16.22
C LEU A 245 24.84 -6.20 15.20
N LEU A 246 24.47 -5.54 14.09
CA LEU A 246 25.42 -5.20 13.02
C LEU A 246 26.43 -4.12 13.41
N ASN A 247 26.00 -3.07 14.11
CA ASN A 247 26.80 -1.86 14.28
C ASN A 247 27.32 -1.65 15.71
N GLU A 248 26.58 -2.11 16.73
CA GLU A 248 26.95 -1.95 18.15
C GLU A 248 27.59 -3.20 18.75
N ARG A 249 27.31 -4.40 18.19
CA ARG A 249 27.87 -5.69 18.63
C ARG A 249 28.59 -6.51 17.53
N PRO A 250 29.49 -5.91 16.73
CA PRO A 250 30.25 -6.65 15.72
C PRO A 250 31.17 -7.73 16.33
N ASP A 251 31.46 -7.67 17.64
CA ASP A 251 32.17 -8.72 18.39
C ASP A 251 31.44 -10.07 18.42
N LEU A 252 30.11 -10.09 18.21
CA LEU A 252 29.31 -11.30 18.12
C LEU A 252 29.39 -11.99 16.75
N GLY A 253 30.05 -11.37 15.76
CA GLY A 253 30.29 -11.96 14.44
C GLY A 253 29.03 -12.11 13.59
N ILE A 254 27.98 -11.34 13.85
CA ILE A 254 26.79 -11.24 13.01
C ILE A 254 27.04 -10.21 11.92
N ASN A 255 27.07 -10.64 10.65
CA ASN A 255 27.34 -9.80 9.49
C ASN A 255 26.21 -9.84 8.45
N LYS A 256 25.46 -10.95 8.40
CA LYS A 256 24.30 -11.15 7.53
C LYS A 256 23.07 -11.50 8.37
N ILE A 257 22.03 -10.67 8.30
CA ILE A 257 20.76 -10.90 9.00
C ILE A 257 19.69 -11.20 7.96
N LEU A 258 18.95 -12.30 8.14
CA LEU A 258 17.71 -12.53 7.42
C LEU A 258 16.56 -12.07 8.33
N ILE A 259 15.80 -11.07 7.89
CA ILE A 259 14.52 -10.72 8.48
C ILE A 259 13.44 -11.45 7.69
N VAL A 260 12.68 -12.30 8.36
CA VAL A 260 11.46 -12.91 7.80
C VAL A 260 10.28 -12.22 8.45
N ASP A 261 9.35 -11.73 7.64
CA ASP A 261 8.06 -11.21 8.07
C ASP A 261 6.94 -12.11 7.49
N TRP A 262 6.18 -12.71 8.40
CA TRP A 262 5.05 -13.57 8.09
C TRP A 262 3.72 -13.04 8.65
N ASP A 263 3.74 -11.81 9.18
CA ASP A 263 2.53 -11.05 9.50
C ASP A 263 1.69 -10.91 8.23
N VAL A 264 0.37 -10.83 8.36
CA VAL A 264 -0.49 -10.71 7.18
C VAL A 264 -0.35 -9.33 6.50
N HIS A 265 0.17 -8.33 7.20
CA HIS A 265 0.45 -7.00 6.66
C HIS A 265 1.90 -6.87 6.22
N HIS A 266 2.14 -6.04 5.20
CA HIS A 266 3.49 -5.72 4.77
C HIS A 266 4.22 -4.88 5.83
N GLY A 267 5.37 -5.35 6.31
CA GLY A 267 6.26 -4.62 7.21
C GLY A 267 6.99 -3.45 6.52
N ASN A 268 6.23 -2.51 5.96
CA ASN A 268 6.69 -1.35 5.19
C ASN A 268 7.78 -0.54 5.90
N GLY A 269 7.60 -0.28 7.20
CA GLY A 269 8.62 0.36 8.03
C GLY A 269 9.93 -0.42 8.05
N THR A 270 9.89 -1.75 8.15
CA THR A 270 11.10 -2.60 8.15
C THR A 270 11.78 -2.65 6.78
N GLN A 271 11.01 -2.75 5.69
CA GLN A 271 11.50 -2.62 4.31
C GLN A 271 12.28 -1.31 4.13
N LYS A 272 11.67 -0.17 4.48
CA LYS A 272 12.26 1.17 4.27
C LYS A 272 13.56 1.39 5.05
N MET A 273 13.73 0.75 6.22
CA MET A 273 14.97 0.85 7.03
C MET A 273 16.18 0.14 6.42
N PHE A 274 15.97 -0.90 5.61
CA PHE A 274 17.04 -1.74 5.06
C PHE A 274 17.10 -1.75 3.53
N TYR A 275 16.28 -0.93 2.86
CA TYR A 275 16.08 -0.93 1.41
C TYR A 275 17.38 -0.81 0.59
N SER A 276 18.44 -0.24 1.16
CA SER A 276 19.77 -0.10 0.54
C SER A 276 20.92 -0.84 1.25
N ASP A 277 20.66 -1.70 2.25
CA ASP A 277 21.68 -2.38 3.04
C ASP A 277 21.76 -3.91 2.76
N PRO A 278 22.74 -4.40 1.96
CA PRO A 278 22.87 -5.82 1.62
C PRO A 278 23.29 -6.72 2.80
N ARG A 279 23.56 -6.15 3.99
CA ARG A 279 23.78 -6.94 5.22
C ARG A 279 22.46 -7.50 5.75
N VAL A 280 21.32 -6.95 5.33
CA VAL A 280 19.99 -7.38 5.76
C VAL A 280 19.18 -7.82 4.55
N LEU A 281 18.84 -9.11 4.51
CA LEU A 281 17.86 -9.63 3.58
C LEU A 281 16.48 -9.52 4.23
N PHE A 282 15.59 -8.70 3.69
CA PHE A 282 14.19 -8.61 4.14
C PHE A 282 13.31 -9.46 3.23
N PHE A 283 12.56 -10.39 3.82
CA PHE A 283 11.52 -11.16 3.15
C PHE A 283 10.20 -10.91 3.87
N SER A 284 9.19 -10.42 3.17
CA SER A 284 7.82 -10.29 3.67
C SER A 284 6.85 -11.04 2.78
N VAL A 285 6.05 -11.92 3.39
CA VAL A 285 4.86 -12.49 2.75
C VAL A 285 3.63 -11.87 3.40
N HIS A 286 2.76 -11.28 2.61
CA HIS A 286 1.66 -10.47 3.15
C HIS A 286 0.46 -10.49 2.20
N ARG A 287 -0.73 -10.25 2.75
CA ARG A 287 -1.90 -9.96 1.96
C ARG A 287 -1.75 -8.56 1.36
N PHE A 288 -1.86 -8.46 0.04
CA PHE A 288 -1.69 -7.20 -0.69
C PHE A 288 -3.00 -6.76 -1.34
N ASP A 289 -3.79 -7.72 -1.84
CA ASP A 289 -5.01 -7.48 -2.61
C ASP A 289 -4.78 -6.44 -3.74
N TYR A 290 -3.62 -6.51 -4.40
CA TYR A 290 -3.17 -5.55 -5.43
C TYR A 290 -3.06 -4.09 -4.94
N GLY A 291 -2.71 -3.89 -3.65
CA GLY A 291 -2.56 -2.58 -3.02
C GLY A 291 -3.83 -2.08 -2.31
N SER A 292 -4.90 -2.87 -2.25
CA SER A 292 -6.13 -2.49 -1.52
C SER A 292 -6.20 -3.01 -0.08
N PHE A 293 -5.25 -3.85 0.35
CA PHE A 293 -5.14 -4.29 1.74
C PHE A 293 -4.10 -3.44 2.50
N TYR A 294 -4.34 -3.22 3.81
CA TYR A 294 -3.50 -2.36 4.65
C TYR A 294 -2.02 -2.83 4.63
N PRO A 295 -1.02 -1.91 4.46
CA PRO A 295 -1.12 -0.45 4.57
C PRO A 295 -1.62 0.30 3.32
N CYS A 296 -2.00 -0.41 2.26
CA CYS A 296 -2.43 0.13 0.96
C CYS A 296 -1.32 0.92 0.22
N GLU A 297 -0.06 0.56 0.46
CA GLU A 297 1.11 1.19 -0.17
C GLU A 297 1.58 0.39 -1.38
N GLY A 298 1.90 1.07 -2.49
CA GLY A 298 2.32 0.41 -3.73
C GLY A 298 3.68 -0.28 -3.64
N ASP A 299 4.52 0.11 -2.68
CA ASP A 299 5.87 -0.44 -2.45
C ASP A 299 5.87 -1.82 -1.75
N ALA A 300 4.70 -2.33 -1.36
CA ALA A 300 4.51 -3.73 -0.97
C ALA A 300 4.50 -4.70 -2.18
N SER A 301 4.50 -4.20 -3.42
CA SER A 301 4.55 -5.06 -4.61
C SER A 301 5.90 -5.81 -4.76
N HIS A 302 5.85 -6.98 -5.38
CA HIS A 302 7.00 -7.84 -5.73
C HIS A 302 8.14 -7.15 -6.48
N CYS A 303 7.85 -6.06 -7.22
CA CYS A 303 8.85 -5.31 -8.00
C CYS A 303 9.69 -4.33 -7.16
N PHE A 304 9.44 -4.19 -5.85
CA PHE A 304 10.23 -3.37 -4.94
C PHE A 304 11.32 -4.22 -4.30
N ILE A 305 12.45 -4.37 -5.00
CA ILE A 305 13.52 -5.31 -4.65
C ILE A 305 14.69 -4.69 -3.86
N GLY A 306 14.57 -3.44 -3.43
CA GLY A 306 15.66 -2.68 -2.82
C GLY A 306 16.29 -1.69 -3.80
N GLU A 307 17.31 -0.97 -3.37
CA GLU A 307 18.04 0.01 -4.19
C GLU A 307 19.54 0.03 -3.92
N GLY A 308 20.32 0.45 -4.93
CA GLY A 308 21.75 0.67 -4.80
C GLY A 308 22.50 -0.59 -4.39
N ALA A 309 23.08 -0.60 -3.18
CA ALA A 309 23.78 -1.78 -2.67
C ALA A 309 22.82 -2.88 -2.16
N GLY A 310 21.59 -2.53 -1.77
CA GLY A 310 20.55 -3.44 -1.28
C GLY A 310 19.63 -3.98 -2.38
N GLU A 311 19.89 -3.69 -3.65
CA GLU A 311 19.10 -4.18 -4.77
C GLU A 311 19.15 -5.73 -4.85
N GLY A 312 17.98 -6.36 -4.84
CA GLY A 312 17.81 -7.81 -4.69
C GLY A 312 17.71 -8.31 -3.23
N TYR A 313 17.90 -7.45 -2.22
CA TYR A 313 17.85 -7.82 -0.80
C TYR A 313 16.53 -7.46 -0.10
N ASN A 314 15.58 -6.84 -0.82
CA ASN A 314 14.19 -6.74 -0.39
C ASN A 314 13.33 -7.72 -1.21
N ILE A 315 12.46 -8.49 -0.55
CA ILE A 315 11.64 -9.53 -1.18
C ILE A 315 10.22 -9.44 -0.65
N ASN A 316 9.32 -8.95 -1.49
CA ASN A 316 7.89 -8.95 -1.22
C ASN A 316 7.20 -10.12 -1.93
N VAL A 317 6.40 -10.88 -1.20
CA VAL A 317 5.49 -11.92 -1.72
C VAL A 317 4.05 -11.45 -1.49
N PRO A 318 3.50 -10.60 -2.38
CA PRO A 318 2.17 -10.00 -2.21
C PRO A 318 1.06 -10.97 -2.64
N TRP A 319 0.23 -11.43 -1.71
CA TRP A 319 -0.95 -12.23 -2.06
C TRP A 319 -2.03 -11.40 -2.74
N GLU A 320 -2.53 -11.92 -3.86
CA GLU A 320 -3.61 -11.33 -4.67
C GLU A 320 -4.96 -11.25 -3.93
N HIS A 321 -5.13 -12.06 -2.88
CA HIS A 321 -6.34 -12.15 -2.05
C HIS A 321 -6.06 -12.79 -0.66
N GLY A 322 -7.04 -12.73 0.25
CA GLY A 322 -7.06 -13.51 1.50
C GLY A 322 -7.25 -15.02 1.28
N LYS A 323 -7.63 -15.77 2.33
CA LYS A 323 -7.80 -17.23 2.35
C LYS A 323 -6.54 -18.08 2.06
N CYS A 324 -5.40 -17.47 1.75
CA CYS A 324 -4.10 -18.17 1.67
C CYS A 324 -3.83 -18.94 2.96
N SER A 325 -3.31 -20.16 2.82
CA SER A 325 -3.26 -21.19 3.85
C SER A 325 -1.87 -21.81 3.95
N ASP A 326 -1.71 -22.82 4.81
CA ASP A 326 -0.45 -23.54 5.03
C ASP A 326 0.27 -23.92 3.72
N ALA A 327 -0.48 -24.46 2.73
CA ALA A 327 0.08 -24.86 1.44
C ALA A 327 0.63 -23.67 0.62
N ASP A 328 -0.02 -22.51 0.71
CA ASP A 328 0.32 -21.32 -0.03
C ASP A 328 1.60 -20.67 0.53
N TYR A 329 1.69 -20.58 1.87
CA TYR A 329 2.88 -20.10 2.56
C TYR A 329 4.06 -21.07 2.42
N VAL A 330 3.81 -22.38 2.49
CA VAL A 330 4.85 -23.41 2.25
C VAL A 330 5.41 -23.32 0.82
N ALA A 331 4.56 -23.03 -0.18
CA ALA A 331 5.02 -22.83 -1.56
C ALA A 331 5.95 -21.61 -1.68
N ALA A 332 5.63 -20.48 -1.03
CA ALA A 332 6.53 -19.31 -0.98
C ALA A 332 7.84 -19.62 -0.26
N TRP A 333 7.82 -20.44 0.80
CA TRP A 333 9.03 -20.91 1.46
C TRP A 333 9.89 -21.71 0.48
N ASP A 334 9.33 -22.80 -0.07
CA ASP A 334 10.09 -23.80 -0.83
C ASP A 334 10.54 -23.30 -2.21
N HIS A 335 9.88 -22.27 -2.76
CA HIS A 335 10.18 -21.76 -4.11
C HIS A 335 10.71 -20.32 -4.16
N VAL A 336 10.74 -19.59 -3.04
CA VAL A 336 11.38 -18.26 -2.95
C VAL A 336 12.33 -18.20 -1.76
N LEU A 337 11.84 -18.28 -0.52
CA LEU A 337 12.64 -17.95 0.66
C LEU A 337 13.80 -18.93 0.89
N LEU A 338 13.56 -20.24 0.93
CA LEU A 338 14.59 -21.21 1.31
C LEU A 338 15.75 -21.29 0.30
N PRO A 339 15.52 -21.28 -1.04
CA PRO A 339 16.62 -21.19 -2.01
C PRO A 339 17.48 -19.93 -1.85
N ILE A 340 16.87 -18.79 -1.53
CA ILE A 340 17.58 -17.53 -1.33
C ILE A 340 18.31 -17.54 0.02
N ALA A 341 17.69 -18.04 1.08
CA ALA A 341 18.31 -18.17 2.40
C ALA A 341 19.53 -19.13 2.37
N GLU A 342 19.52 -20.16 1.52
CA GLU A 342 20.68 -21.03 1.30
C GLU A 342 21.83 -20.28 0.58
N ALA A 343 21.50 -19.45 -0.41
CA ALA A 343 22.48 -18.65 -1.13
C ALA A 343 23.03 -17.47 -0.30
N PHE A 344 22.18 -16.85 0.52
CA PHE A 344 22.53 -15.74 1.41
C PHE A 344 23.29 -16.21 2.66
N ASP A 345 23.01 -17.40 3.18
CA ASP A 345 23.67 -18.00 4.36
C ASP A 345 23.67 -17.05 5.58
N PRO A 346 22.49 -16.72 6.15
CA PRO A 346 22.38 -15.74 7.24
C PRO A 346 23.06 -16.22 8.52
N ASP A 347 23.67 -15.28 9.27
CA ASP A 347 24.24 -15.56 10.58
C ASP A 347 23.15 -15.76 11.65
N ILE A 348 22.06 -15.00 11.56
CA ILE A 348 20.90 -15.03 12.47
C ILE A 348 19.63 -14.71 11.68
N ILE A 349 18.49 -15.27 12.13
CA ILE A 349 17.16 -14.93 11.61
C ILE A 349 16.41 -14.15 12.67
N LEU A 350 15.89 -12.98 12.30
CA LEU A 350 14.90 -12.25 13.09
C LEU A 350 13.55 -12.44 12.41
N LEU A 351 12.58 -13.01 13.13
CA LEU A 351 11.24 -13.29 12.63
C LEU A 351 10.27 -12.26 13.21
N SER A 352 9.77 -11.36 12.37
CA SER A 352 8.59 -10.54 12.61
C SER A 352 7.39 -11.48 12.69
N ALA A 353 7.05 -11.89 13.92
CA ALA A 353 6.18 -13.01 14.20
C ALA A 353 4.74 -12.54 14.42
N GLY A 354 4.10 -12.08 13.35
CA GLY A 354 2.66 -11.84 13.30
C GLY A 354 1.85 -13.13 13.23
N PHE A 355 0.64 -13.14 13.77
CA PHE A 355 -0.26 -14.31 13.75
C PHE A 355 -1.68 -13.98 13.29
N ASP A 356 -1.85 -12.91 12.52
CA ASP A 356 -3.10 -12.48 11.89
C ASP A 356 -3.35 -13.11 10.52
N ALA A 357 -2.35 -13.76 9.92
CA ALA A 357 -2.60 -14.68 8.81
C ALA A 357 -3.24 -16.01 9.28
N ALA A 358 -3.39 -16.20 10.60
CA ALA A 358 -4.01 -17.38 11.19
C ALA A 358 -5.51 -17.47 10.91
N MET A 359 -6.02 -18.69 10.77
CA MET A 359 -7.44 -18.96 10.61
C MET A 359 -8.28 -18.33 11.74
N GLY A 360 -9.30 -17.58 11.34
CA GLY A 360 -10.23 -16.91 12.26
C GLY A 360 -9.73 -15.57 12.81
N ASP A 361 -8.59 -15.04 12.37
CA ASP A 361 -8.21 -13.66 12.66
C ASP A 361 -9.22 -12.65 12.05
N PRO A 362 -9.63 -11.60 12.80
CA PRO A 362 -10.61 -10.64 12.31
C PRO A 362 -10.09 -9.66 11.25
N LEU A 363 -8.77 -9.50 11.06
CA LEU A 363 -8.20 -8.54 10.11
C LEU A 363 -7.57 -9.22 8.89
N GLY A 364 -6.72 -10.23 9.09
CA GLY A 364 -5.92 -10.80 8.00
C GLY A 364 -6.74 -11.55 6.94
N GLY A 365 -7.73 -12.33 7.37
CA GLY A 365 -8.59 -13.10 6.47
C GLY A 365 -7.90 -14.27 5.74
N CYS A 366 -6.67 -14.63 6.13
CA CYS A 366 -5.97 -15.84 5.70
C CYS A 366 -6.37 -17.05 6.58
N CYS A 367 -5.80 -18.21 6.26
CA CYS A 367 -6.21 -19.51 6.80
C CYS A 367 -5.01 -20.37 7.24
N ILE A 368 -3.94 -19.77 7.76
CA ILE A 368 -2.81 -20.54 8.32
C ILE A 368 -3.26 -21.22 9.62
N THR A 369 -2.91 -22.49 9.80
CA THR A 369 -3.15 -23.25 11.02
C THR A 369 -1.98 -23.11 12.01
N PRO A 370 -2.16 -23.42 13.30
CA PRO A 370 -1.03 -23.52 14.24
C PRO A 370 0.07 -24.48 13.77
N ASP A 371 -0.31 -25.57 13.11
CA ASP A 371 0.62 -26.54 12.52
C ASP A 371 1.32 -25.96 11.28
N GLY A 372 0.63 -25.13 10.47
CA GLY A 372 1.24 -24.36 9.39
C GLY A 372 2.39 -23.48 9.87
N TYR A 373 2.16 -22.65 10.89
CA TYR A 373 3.22 -21.83 11.49
C TYR A 373 4.38 -22.67 12.05
N ALA A 374 4.08 -23.79 12.71
CA ALA A 374 5.09 -24.73 13.18
C ALA A 374 5.93 -25.32 12.03
N LEU A 375 5.32 -25.63 10.88
CA LEU A 375 6.01 -26.11 9.68
C LEU A 375 6.90 -25.04 9.05
N LEU A 376 6.41 -23.80 8.91
CA LEU A 376 7.18 -22.66 8.38
C LEU A 376 8.42 -22.39 9.24
N LEU A 377 8.28 -22.44 10.57
CA LEU A 377 9.39 -22.28 11.51
C LEU A 377 10.36 -23.47 11.47
N THR A 378 9.85 -24.70 11.36
CA THR A 378 10.69 -25.91 11.24
C THR A 378 11.59 -25.84 10.00
N LYS A 379 11.08 -25.31 8.88
CA LYS A 379 11.87 -25.08 7.67
C LYS A 379 12.99 -24.04 7.88
N LEU A 380 12.75 -22.99 8.66
CA LEU A 380 13.74 -21.96 8.98
C LEU A 380 14.85 -22.44 9.94
N LEU A 381 14.57 -23.41 10.83
CA LEU A 381 15.56 -23.96 11.77
C LEU A 381 16.76 -24.63 11.09
N GLY A 382 16.67 -24.98 9.80
CA GLY A 382 17.80 -25.47 9.01
C GLY A 382 18.89 -24.42 8.73
N PHE A 383 18.59 -23.13 8.90
CA PHE A 383 19.46 -22.00 8.58
C PHE A 383 20.02 -21.34 9.84
N ALA A 384 21.04 -20.49 9.70
CA ALA A 384 21.66 -19.75 10.82
C ALA A 384 22.13 -20.61 12.03
N LYS A 385 22.28 -21.93 11.84
CA LYS A 385 22.51 -22.93 12.93
C LYS A 385 21.39 -22.95 13.98
N GLY A 386 20.14 -22.65 13.57
CA GLY A 386 18.98 -22.57 14.45
C GLY A 386 18.88 -21.26 15.24
N ARG A 387 19.77 -20.28 15.02
CA ARG A 387 19.73 -18.96 15.67
C ARG A 387 18.57 -18.13 15.13
N ILE A 388 17.40 -18.32 15.75
CA ILE A 388 16.15 -17.62 15.42
C ILE A 388 15.65 -16.83 16.63
N VAL A 389 15.25 -15.58 16.38
CA VAL A 389 14.58 -14.70 17.34
C VAL A 389 13.19 -14.39 16.81
N MET A 390 12.14 -14.74 17.55
CA MET A 390 10.76 -14.37 17.23
C MET A 390 10.38 -13.12 18.01
N ALA A 391 10.02 -12.03 17.34
CA ALA A 391 9.46 -10.83 17.95
C ALA A 391 7.96 -10.75 17.62
N LEU A 392 7.09 -10.62 18.62
CA LEU A 392 5.65 -10.60 18.38
C LEU A 392 5.20 -9.33 17.66
N GLU A 393 4.52 -9.49 16.51
CA GLU A 393 3.94 -8.38 15.73
C GLU A 393 2.40 -8.39 15.87
N GLY A 394 1.64 -8.64 14.79
CA GLY A 394 0.18 -8.70 14.75
C GLY A 394 -0.46 -10.02 15.21
N GLY A 395 -1.72 -10.24 14.85
CA GLY A 395 -2.57 -11.34 15.32
C GLY A 395 -3.51 -10.95 16.46
N TYR A 396 -4.82 -11.00 16.18
CA TYR A 396 -5.86 -10.33 16.98
C TYR A 396 -6.98 -11.28 17.42
N ASN A 397 -7.12 -12.46 16.81
CA ASN A 397 -7.87 -13.56 17.43
C ASN A 397 -7.05 -14.20 18.56
N LEU A 398 -7.47 -13.96 19.81
CA LEU A 398 -6.79 -14.43 21.04
C LEU A 398 -6.59 -15.96 21.11
N LYS A 399 -7.47 -16.75 20.49
CA LYS A 399 -7.33 -18.21 20.44
C LYS A 399 -6.31 -18.63 19.39
N SER A 400 -6.37 -18.03 18.19
CA SER A 400 -5.47 -18.36 17.08
C SER A 400 -4.02 -17.96 17.39
N ILE A 401 -3.77 -16.72 17.83
CA ILE A 401 -2.41 -16.26 18.21
C ILE A 401 -1.78 -17.11 19.32
N ALA A 402 -2.54 -17.45 20.36
CA ALA A 402 -2.04 -18.24 21.48
C ALA A 402 -1.73 -19.70 21.08
N ASN A 403 -2.56 -20.31 20.21
CA ASN A 403 -2.30 -21.66 19.71
C ASN A 403 -1.11 -21.69 18.75
N SER A 404 -1.04 -20.77 17.77
CA SER A 404 0.04 -20.71 16.79
C SER A 404 1.40 -20.45 17.44
N LEU A 405 1.51 -19.48 18.35
CA LEU A 405 2.77 -19.25 19.05
C LEU A 405 3.14 -20.41 20.00
N CYS A 406 2.16 -21.09 20.61
CA CYS A 406 2.43 -22.29 21.40
C CYS A 406 3.01 -23.42 20.53
N ALA A 407 2.47 -23.64 19.32
CA ALA A 407 3.02 -24.60 18.36
C ALA A 407 4.46 -24.25 17.95
N CYS A 408 4.72 -22.97 17.60
CA CYS A 408 6.07 -22.48 17.32
C CYS A 408 7.04 -22.66 18.51
N THR A 409 6.59 -22.42 19.74
CA THR A 409 7.42 -22.57 20.94
C THR A 409 7.82 -24.03 21.17
N LYS A 410 6.89 -24.97 20.94
CA LYS A 410 7.17 -26.42 20.98
C LYS A 410 8.21 -26.83 19.94
N VAL A 411 8.12 -26.29 18.71
CA VAL A 411 9.14 -26.50 17.65
C VAL A 411 10.51 -25.98 18.07
N LEU A 412 10.62 -24.76 18.63
CA LEU A 412 11.90 -24.23 19.12
C LEU A 412 12.51 -25.08 20.25
N LEU A 413 11.67 -25.64 21.11
CA LEU A 413 12.09 -26.54 22.20
C LEU A 413 12.49 -27.95 21.72
N GLY A 414 12.35 -28.25 20.42
CA GLY A 414 12.70 -29.53 19.83
C GLY A 414 11.64 -30.63 20.02
N ASP A 415 10.37 -30.27 20.25
CA ASP A 415 9.29 -31.26 20.26
C ASP A 415 9.09 -31.87 18.87
N ASN A 416 8.80 -33.17 18.83
CA ASN A 416 8.44 -33.86 17.59
C ASN A 416 7.15 -33.29 17.02
N PHE A 417 7.26 -32.55 15.93
CA PHE A 417 6.15 -32.00 15.17
C PHE A 417 5.74 -32.95 14.04
N THR A 418 4.45 -33.27 13.94
CA THR A 418 3.88 -34.05 12.82
C THR A 418 2.83 -33.19 12.13
N TYR A 419 3.15 -32.74 10.91
CA TYR A 419 2.24 -31.91 10.12
C TYR A 419 1.08 -32.75 9.56
N ASN A 420 -0.07 -32.69 10.22
CA ASN A 420 -1.27 -33.42 9.83
C ASN A 420 -2.09 -32.64 8.79
N SER A 421 -1.49 -32.41 7.62
CA SER A 421 -2.13 -31.66 6.54
C SER A 421 -3.42 -32.34 6.06
N PRO A 422 -4.57 -31.64 5.95
CA PRO A 422 -5.49 -31.93 4.85
C PRO A 422 -4.73 -31.71 3.54
N ARG A 423 -5.06 -32.44 2.46
CA ARG A 423 -4.40 -32.33 1.14
C ARG A 423 -4.77 -31.03 0.41
N MET A 424 -4.55 -29.89 1.03
CA MET A 424 -4.72 -28.58 0.42
C MET A 424 -3.55 -28.28 -0.50
N GLN A 425 -3.90 -27.82 -1.69
CA GLN A 425 -2.97 -27.37 -2.71
C GLN A 425 -2.84 -25.85 -2.65
N PRO A 426 -1.69 -25.28 -3.10
CA PRO A 426 -1.60 -23.84 -3.24
C PRO A 426 -2.54 -23.33 -4.35
N PHE A 427 -2.91 -22.05 -4.28
CA PHE A 427 -3.70 -21.38 -5.30
C PHE A 427 -2.91 -21.14 -6.60
N GLU A 428 -3.64 -21.04 -7.72
CA GLU A 428 -3.04 -20.57 -8.98
C GLU A 428 -2.48 -19.14 -8.88
N SER A 429 -3.15 -18.26 -8.13
CA SER A 429 -2.67 -16.92 -7.77
C SER A 429 -1.35 -16.98 -7.01
N THR A 430 -1.23 -17.84 -5.99
CA THR A 430 0.03 -18.07 -5.27
C THR A 430 1.16 -18.50 -6.21
N TRP A 431 0.89 -19.40 -7.16
CA TRP A 431 1.90 -19.83 -8.13
C TRP A 431 2.32 -18.69 -9.08
N ARG A 432 1.37 -17.85 -9.49
CA ARG A 432 1.62 -16.65 -10.30
C ARG A 432 2.50 -15.64 -9.56
N VAL A 433 2.18 -15.34 -8.30
CA VAL A 433 2.98 -14.46 -7.43
C VAL A 433 4.40 -15.01 -7.27
N ILE A 434 4.56 -16.30 -6.97
CA ILE A 434 5.88 -16.95 -6.86
C ILE A 434 6.67 -16.81 -8.18
N GLN A 435 6.03 -17.01 -9.33
CA GLN A 435 6.69 -16.84 -10.63
C GLN A 435 7.13 -15.37 -10.86
N MET A 436 6.26 -14.39 -10.57
CA MET A 436 6.57 -12.97 -10.70
C MET A 436 7.73 -12.53 -9.80
N VAL A 437 7.73 -12.94 -8.53
CA VAL A 437 8.83 -12.68 -7.58
C VAL A 437 10.15 -13.30 -8.06
N ARG A 438 10.10 -14.54 -8.58
CA ARG A 438 11.29 -15.20 -9.14
C ARG A 438 11.80 -14.52 -10.41
N ASP A 439 10.90 -14.03 -11.27
CA ASP A 439 11.27 -13.36 -12.51
C ASP A 439 11.97 -12.02 -12.28
N GLU A 440 11.58 -11.28 -11.25
CA GLU A 440 12.28 -10.06 -10.82
C GLU A 440 13.65 -10.39 -10.19
N LEU A 441 13.68 -11.36 -9.26
CA LEU A 441 14.86 -11.62 -8.43
C LEU A 441 15.94 -12.51 -9.05
N LYS A 442 15.66 -13.28 -10.11
CA LYS A 442 16.61 -14.25 -10.71
C LYS A 442 17.93 -13.64 -11.19
N ALA A 443 17.97 -12.35 -11.48
CA ALA A 443 19.20 -11.63 -11.86
C ALA A 443 20.18 -11.49 -10.67
N TYR A 444 19.64 -11.31 -9.46
CA TYR A 444 20.39 -11.16 -8.21
C TYR A 444 20.60 -12.52 -7.51
N TRP A 445 19.62 -13.41 -7.65
CA TRP A 445 19.62 -14.76 -7.08
C TRP A 445 19.50 -15.84 -8.19
N PRO A 446 20.61 -16.23 -8.83
CA PRO A 446 20.60 -17.21 -9.93
C PRO A 446 19.97 -18.57 -9.58
N VAL A 447 19.90 -18.93 -8.29
CA VAL A 447 19.17 -20.11 -7.77
C VAL A 447 17.68 -20.12 -8.18
N LEU A 448 17.09 -18.95 -8.43
CA LEU A 448 15.71 -18.80 -8.90
C LEU A 448 15.55 -18.94 -10.43
N SER A 449 16.65 -19.04 -11.19
CA SER A 449 16.60 -19.24 -12.66
C SER A 449 16.10 -20.63 -13.08
N SER A 450 15.94 -21.54 -12.12
CA SER A 450 15.32 -22.85 -12.34
C SER A 450 13.86 -22.69 -12.74
N LYS A 451 13.35 -23.56 -13.63
CA LYS A 451 11.91 -23.60 -13.94
C LYS A 451 11.15 -24.11 -12.72
N LEU A 452 10.02 -23.48 -12.38
CA LEU A 452 9.08 -24.04 -11.41
C LEU A 452 8.54 -25.40 -11.92
N PRO A 453 8.18 -26.34 -11.02
CA PRO A 453 7.59 -27.62 -11.44
C PRO A 453 6.26 -27.42 -12.20
N ASP A 454 6.14 -28.02 -13.39
CA ASP A 454 4.98 -27.86 -14.27
C ASP A 454 3.71 -28.62 -13.82
N ASN A 455 3.86 -29.61 -12.94
CA ASN A 455 2.81 -30.56 -12.56
C ASN A 455 2.45 -30.48 -11.07
N VAL A 456 2.48 -29.29 -10.47
CA VAL A 456 1.91 -29.07 -9.13
C VAL A 456 0.38 -29.03 -9.29
N PRO A 457 -0.39 -29.84 -8.55
CA PRO A 457 -1.84 -29.68 -8.54
C PRO A 457 -2.13 -28.34 -7.85
N LEU A 458 -2.85 -27.45 -8.53
CA LEU A 458 -3.27 -26.15 -7.99
C LEU A 458 -4.77 -26.14 -7.77
N ARG A 459 -5.26 -25.17 -6.99
CA ARG A 459 -6.70 -24.87 -6.88
C ARG A 459 -6.99 -23.46 -7.39
N SER A 460 -8.12 -23.28 -8.07
CA SER A 460 -8.71 -21.96 -8.29
C SER A 460 -9.01 -21.28 -6.94
N ALA A 461 -9.04 -19.95 -6.93
CA ALA A 461 -9.50 -19.20 -5.76
C ALA A 461 -10.98 -19.57 -5.47
N PRO A 462 -11.43 -19.64 -4.20
CA PRO A 462 -12.80 -20.02 -3.92
C PRO A 462 -13.71 -18.84 -4.27
N SER A 463 -14.62 -19.04 -5.23
CA SER A 463 -15.67 -18.07 -5.54
C SER A 463 -16.44 -17.67 -4.27
N TYR A 464 -17.04 -16.48 -4.27
CA TYR A 464 -17.69 -15.89 -3.08
C TYR A 464 -19.05 -16.52 -2.75
N ILE A 465 -19.12 -17.85 -2.65
CA ILE A 465 -20.26 -18.61 -2.12
C ILE A 465 -19.74 -19.76 -1.26
N GLU A 466 -19.49 -19.49 0.02
CA GLU A 466 -20.23 -20.11 1.14
C GLU A 466 -19.72 -19.56 2.48
N PRO A 467 -20.61 -19.27 3.46
CA PRO A 467 -20.21 -19.15 4.85
C PRO A 467 -19.80 -20.54 5.36
N TYR A 468 -18.72 -20.63 6.15
CA TYR A 468 -18.35 -21.88 6.82
C TYR A 468 -19.46 -22.32 7.79
N ALA A 469 -20.36 -23.18 7.32
CA ALA A 469 -21.32 -23.86 8.17
C ALA A 469 -20.55 -24.76 9.13
N SER A 470 -20.77 -24.58 10.44
CA SER A 470 -20.14 -25.40 11.48
C SER A 470 -20.74 -26.81 11.46
N SER A 471 -20.21 -27.70 10.63
CA SER A 471 -20.54 -29.13 10.62
C SER A 471 -19.85 -29.88 11.77
N GLY A 472 -20.23 -29.51 13.00
CA GLY A 472 -19.91 -30.24 14.21
C GLY A 472 -21.04 -31.19 14.59
N SER A 473 -21.17 -32.31 13.88
CA SER A 473 -22.12 -33.37 14.22
C SER A 473 -21.41 -34.55 14.89
N GLU A 474 -21.25 -34.49 16.21
CA GLU A 474 -21.30 -35.68 17.07
C GLU A 474 -22.26 -35.40 18.23
N SER A 475 -22.97 -36.44 18.64
CA SER A 475 -24.09 -36.36 19.58
C SER A 475 -23.62 -36.35 21.03
N ASP A 476 -24.41 -35.75 21.92
CA ASP A 476 -25.25 -36.53 22.83
C ASP A 476 -26.25 -35.64 23.63
N VAL A 477 -27.48 -36.16 23.69
CA VAL A 477 -28.63 -35.87 24.59
C VAL A 477 -28.26 -35.31 25.99
N GLU A 478 -29.00 -34.38 26.63
CA GLU A 478 -30.44 -34.39 26.95
C GLU A 478 -31.07 -32.99 27.17
N ASP A 479 -32.38 -32.90 26.88
CA ASP A 479 -33.47 -32.19 27.59
C ASP A 479 -33.29 -30.78 28.21
N VAL A 480 -34.05 -29.77 27.73
CA VAL A 480 -35.26 -29.22 28.43
C VAL A 480 -36.22 -28.58 27.40
N SER A 481 -37.52 -28.65 27.68
CA SER A 481 -38.68 -28.28 26.86
C SER A 481 -39.20 -26.83 26.98
N GLU A 482 -40.22 -26.53 26.15
CA GLU A 482 -41.25 -25.47 26.25
C GLU A 482 -41.01 -24.10 25.56
N LEU A 483 -41.54 -24.02 24.33
CA LEU A 483 -42.24 -22.85 23.78
C LEU A 483 -43.73 -22.95 24.13
N PRO A 484 -44.47 -21.82 24.16
CA PRO A 484 -45.75 -21.79 23.44
C PRO A 484 -45.95 -20.57 22.53
N ASP A 485 -46.73 -20.82 21.47
CA ASP A 485 -47.26 -19.93 20.43
C ASP A 485 -47.95 -18.64 20.98
N ALA A 486 -48.23 -17.56 20.22
CA ALA A 486 -48.88 -17.53 18.90
C ALA A 486 -49.05 -16.08 18.33
N ILE A 487 -49.53 -15.97 17.07
CA ILE A 487 -50.18 -14.78 16.44
C ILE A 487 -49.25 -13.58 16.11
N SER A 488 -49.40 -12.80 15.04
CA SER A 488 -49.83 -13.02 13.64
C SER A 488 -49.46 -11.77 12.80
N SER A 489 -49.26 -11.94 11.50
CA SER A 489 -49.18 -10.90 10.44
C SER A 489 -49.86 -9.54 10.68
N VAL A 490 -49.12 -8.42 10.55
CA VAL A 490 -49.56 -7.14 9.94
C VAL A 490 -48.35 -6.43 9.28
N ASN A 491 -48.62 -5.68 8.21
CA ASN A 491 -47.71 -4.91 7.35
C ASN A 491 -46.65 -4.03 8.05
N VAL A 492 -45.50 -3.90 7.36
CA VAL A 492 -44.45 -2.90 7.61
C VAL A 492 -44.64 -1.72 6.66
N THR A 493 -44.95 -0.53 7.21
CA THR A 493 -44.71 0.78 6.56
C THR A 493 -44.81 1.91 7.59
N GLN A 494 -43.93 2.93 7.47
CA GLN A 494 -43.85 4.15 8.31
C GLN A 494 -43.42 3.83 9.78
N VAL A 495 -42.31 4.34 10.33
CA VAL A 495 -41.90 5.74 10.45
C VAL A 495 -40.36 5.82 10.55
N VAL A 496 -39.67 6.45 9.59
CA VAL A 496 -38.29 6.97 9.77
C VAL A 496 -38.06 8.27 8.97
N ASP A 497 -39.05 9.16 8.98
CA ASP A 497 -38.88 10.55 8.50
C ASP A 497 -39.12 11.49 9.68
N ASP A 498 -38.04 11.99 10.31
CA ASP A 498 -38.04 13.31 10.97
C ASP A 498 -36.67 13.88 11.42
N VAL A 499 -35.53 13.29 11.02
CA VAL A 499 -34.19 13.84 11.37
C VAL A 499 -33.31 14.18 10.15
N LEU A 500 -33.69 13.78 8.93
CA LEU A 500 -32.89 14.03 7.71
C LEU A 500 -33.32 15.28 6.89
N SER A 501 -34.49 15.84 7.17
CA SER A 501 -35.18 16.82 6.30
C SER A 501 -34.78 18.28 6.51
N LYS A 502 -33.49 18.57 6.71
CA LYS A 502 -33.01 19.97 6.83
C LYS A 502 -31.76 20.38 6.06
N HIS A 503 -31.09 19.46 5.35
CA HIS A 503 -29.94 19.79 4.49
C HIS A 503 -30.01 19.23 3.06
N ILE A 504 -30.91 18.29 2.76
CA ILE A 504 -31.10 17.78 1.38
C ILE A 504 -32.18 18.61 0.67
N THR A 505 -31.82 19.81 0.21
CA THR A 505 -32.71 20.63 -0.66
C THR A 505 -31.91 21.54 -1.62
N MET A 506 -30.90 21.00 -2.31
CA MET A 506 -30.21 21.72 -3.40
C MET A 506 -29.74 20.87 -4.59
N LEU A 507 -30.14 19.59 -4.71
CA LEU A 507 -29.94 18.79 -5.93
C LEU A 507 -31.27 18.14 -6.33
N LYS A 508 -31.68 18.33 -7.59
CA LYS A 508 -32.98 17.90 -8.11
C LYS A 508 -32.94 16.43 -8.54
N LEU A 509 -33.93 15.66 -8.10
CA LEU A 509 -34.28 14.37 -8.69
C LEU A 509 -35.38 14.61 -9.75
N ASP A 510 -35.14 14.13 -10.97
CA ASP A 510 -36.18 14.06 -12.01
C ASP A 510 -36.97 12.74 -11.83
N GLU A 511 -38.23 12.83 -11.42
CA GLU A 511 -39.22 11.75 -11.56
C GLU A 511 -40.46 12.25 -12.29
N ASP A 512 -40.87 11.51 -13.31
CA ASP A 512 -42.03 11.82 -14.14
C ASP A 512 -43.23 10.94 -13.74
N ASN A 513 -44.22 11.58 -13.13
CA ASN A 513 -45.66 11.21 -13.11
C ASN A 513 -46.12 9.83 -12.59
N LEU A 514 -46.78 9.84 -11.41
CA LEU A 514 -48.17 9.34 -11.30
C LEU A 514 -48.96 10.02 -10.16
N ALA A 515 -50.25 10.19 -10.40
CA ALA A 515 -51.05 11.29 -9.90
C ALA A 515 -51.77 11.13 -8.54
N THR A 516 -52.09 12.28 -7.94
CA THR A 516 -53.33 12.64 -7.18
C THR A 516 -53.50 12.41 -5.66
N LYS A 517 -53.68 13.57 -4.99
CA LYS A 517 -54.72 13.95 -3.99
C LYS A 517 -54.46 13.83 -2.46
N ASN A 518 -54.11 15.01 -1.93
CA ASN A 518 -54.87 15.78 -0.90
C ASN A 518 -54.82 15.41 0.60
N THR A 519 -54.56 16.48 1.38
CA THR A 519 -55.11 16.82 2.73
C THR A 519 -54.78 15.89 3.92
N SER A 520 -54.55 16.38 5.16
CA SER A 520 -54.34 17.74 5.67
C SER A 520 -53.94 17.70 7.17
N SER A 521 -53.11 18.66 7.60
CA SER A 521 -53.15 19.35 8.91
C SER A 521 -53.04 18.60 10.26
N ASP A 522 -52.17 19.17 11.10
CA ASP A 522 -52.31 19.43 12.55
C ASP A 522 -51.56 18.59 13.62
N SER A 523 -50.64 19.32 14.26
CA SER A 523 -50.33 19.34 15.70
C SER A 523 -49.70 18.12 16.38
N VAL A 524 -48.44 18.27 16.79
CA VAL A 524 -47.78 17.48 17.82
C VAL A 524 -47.78 18.25 19.15
N GLN A 525 -48.23 17.60 20.22
CA GLN A 525 -47.82 17.90 21.60
C GLN A 525 -47.53 16.57 22.30
N ALA A 526 -46.31 16.40 22.81
CA ALA A 526 -45.98 15.42 23.84
C ALA A 526 -44.72 15.87 24.58
N GLN A 527 -44.69 15.63 25.89
CA GLN A 527 -43.52 15.81 26.74
C GLN A 527 -42.80 14.49 26.95
N ASP A 528 -41.49 14.58 27.19
CA ASP A 528 -40.69 13.86 28.19
C ASP A 528 -41.12 12.44 28.61
N ASP A 529 -40.28 11.44 28.26
CA ASP A 529 -39.90 10.32 29.13
C ASP A 529 -38.74 9.55 28.46
N GLY A 530 -37.74 9.14 29.24
CA GLY A 530 -36.70 8.19 28.81
C GLY A 530 -36.48 7.13 29.89
N PRO A 531 -35.38 6.34 29.84
CA PRO A 531 -34.69 5.78 28.69
C PRO A 531 -34.65 4.24 28.73
N VAL A 532 -34.69 3.54 27.59
CA VAL A 532 -34.37 2.10 27.54
C VAL A 532 -33.47 1.80 26.35
N VAL A 533 -32.23 1.37 26.62
CA VAL A 533 -31.27 0.95 25.61
C VAL A 533 -31.50 -0.53 25.26
N ALA A 534 -31.91 -0.80 24.02
CA ALA A 534 -31.94 -2.14 23.44
C ALA A 534 -30.91 -2.23 22.29
N SER A 535 -30.00 -3.20 22.37
CA SER A 535 -28.93 -3.39 21.40
C SER A 535 -29.44 -4.14 20.16
N THR A 536 -29.50 -3.44 19.02
CA THR A 536 -29.70 -4.07 17.70
C THR A 536 -28.35 -4.46 17.10
N ARG A 537 -28.24 -5.69 16.60
CA ARG A 537 -26.97 -6.27 16.14
C ARG A 537 -26.60 -5.75 14.74
N ILE A 538 -25.38 -5.22 14.61
CA ILE A 538 -24.85 -4.70 13.34
C ILE A 538 -24.21 -5.85 12.55
N TYR A 539 -25.01 -6.63 11.80
CA TYR A 539 -24.49 -7.65 10.88
C TYR A 539 -25.21 -7.78 9.53
N ASP A 540 -26.27 -7.00 9.29
CA ASP A 540 -26.97 -6.96 7.99
C ASP A 540 -26.90 -5.56 7.37
N LEU A 541 -26.15 -5.40 6.27
CA LEU A 541 -26.37 -4.42 5.18
C LEU A 541 -25.24 -4.48 4.11
N PRO A 542 -25.54 -4.77 2.82
CA PRO A 542 -24.59 -4.60 1.72
C PRO A 542 -24.43 -3.12 1.29
N PHE A 543 -23.23 -2.76 0.80
CA PHE A 543 -22.78 -1.48 0.22
C PHE A 543 -23.84 -0.36 0.01
N THR A 544 -24.19 0.35 1.07
CA THR A 544 -25.20 1.42 1.06
C THR A 544 -24.87 2.60 0.14
N TRP A 545 -23.59 2.84 -0.16
CA TRP A 545 -23.14 4.00 -0.94
C TRP A 545 -23.60 3.97 -2.41
N ARG A 546 -23.58 2.80 -3.07
CA ARG A 546 -23.96 2.70 -4.49
C ARG A 546 -25.41 3.12 -4.73
N SER A 547 -26.33 2.63 -3.90
CA SER A 547 -27.76 3.00 -3.94
C SER A 547 -28.02 4.48 -3.65
N ALA A 548 -27.11 5.16 -2.93
CA ALA A 548 -27.18 6.60 -2.70
C ALA A 548 -26.66 7.39 -3.91
N LEU A 549 -25.50 7.01 -4.47
CA LEU A 549 -24.83 7.78 -5.52
C LEU A 549 -25.38 7.51 -6.93
N SER A 550 -26.06 6.40 -7.16
CA SER A 550 -26.76 6.09 -8.43
C SER A 550 -27.90 7.08 -8.75
N LYS A 551 -28.40 7.79 -7.74
CA LYS A 551 -29.47 8.80 -7.85
C LYS A 551 -28.94 10.21 -8.14
N VAL A 552 -27.62 10.40 -8.08
CA VAL A 552 -26.97 11.70 -8.24
C VAL A 552 -26.34 11.77 -9.63
N TYR A 553 -26.64 12.80 -10.41
CA TYR A 553 -26.07 12.99 -11.74
C TYR A 553 -24.95 14.04 -11.75
N VAL A 554 -23.92 13.78 -12.55
CA VAL A 554 -22.82 14.70 -12.83
C VAL A 554 -22.52 14.73 -14.33
N TRP A 555 -21.87 15.80 -14.80
CA TRP A 555 -21.30 15.84 -16.14
C TRP A 555 -19.83 15.47 -16.09
N TYR A 556 -19.47 14.27 -16.55
CA TYR A 556 -18.07 13.88 -16.73
C TYR A 556 -17.48 14.51 -17.99
N ALA A 557 -16.59 15.48 -17.85
CA ALA A 557 -15.86 16.12 -18.94
C ALA A 557 -14.55 15.37 -19.25
N SER A 558 -14.49 14.65 -20.37
CA SER A 558 -13.26 14.02 -20.85
C SER A 558 -12.52 14.90 -21.86
N PHE A 559 -11.21 15.05 -21.67
CA PHE A 559 -10.26 15.67 -22.61
C PHE A 559 -9.26 14.66 -23.24
N GLY A 560 -9.36 13.38 -22.87
CA GLY A 560 -8.45 12.30 -23.28
C GLY A 560 -9.05 11.34 -24.30
N SER A 561 -8.61 10.08 -24.32
CA SER A 561 -9.16 9.07 -25.25
C SER A 561 -10.66 8.81 -25.10
N ASN A 562 -11.24 9.12 -23.93
CA ASN A 562 -12.68 8.96 -23.69
C ASN A 562 -13.53 10.05 -24.36
N MET A 563 -12.91 11.04 -25.03
CA MET A 563 -13.60 11.89 -26.00
C MET A 563 -14.20 11.08 -27.16
N TRP A 564 -13.64 9.91 -27.48
CA TRP A 564 -14.24 8.98 -28.43
C TRP A 564 -15.28 8.11 -27.72
N LYS A 565 -16.56 8.27 -28.05
CA LYS A 565 -17.67 7.60 -27.34
C LYS A 565 -17.51 6.06 -27.22
N PRO A 566 -17.10 5.31 -28.26
CA PRO A 566 -16.84 3.87 -28.12
C PRO A 566 -15.77 3.55 -27.06
N ARG A 567 -14.71 4.36 -26.96
CA ARG A 567 -13.68 4.20 -25.92
C ARG A 567 -14.22 4.52 -24.52
N PHE A 568 -15.09 5.52 -24.39
CA PHE A 568 -15.73 5.83 -23.11
C PHE A 568 -16.69 4.72 -22.67
N LEU A 569 -17.50 4.18 -23.59
CA LEU A 569 -18.45 3.11 -23.28
C LEU A 569 -17.74 1.85 -22.75
N CYS A 570 -16.47 1.59 -23.09
CA CYS A 570 -15.71 0.52 -22.43
C CYS A 570 -15.66 0.64 -20.89
N TYR A 571 -15.67 1.85 -20.32
CA TYR A 571 -15.73 2.04 -18.85
C TYR A 571 -17.12 1.81 -18.26
N ILE A 572 -18.18 1.85 -19.07
CA ILE A 572 -19.58 1.68 -18.65
C ILE A 572 -20.04 0.23 -18.90
N GLU A 573 -19.77 -0.29 -20.09
CA GLU A 573 -20.24 -1.59 -20.62
C GLU A 573 -19.17 -2.70 -20.51
N GLY A 574 -17.92 -2.34 -20.28
CA GLY A 574 -16.77 -3.26 -20.31
C GLY A 574 -16.13 -3.41 -21.70
N GLY A 575 -15.05 -4.18 -21.76
CA GLY A 575 -14.34 -4.48 -23.02
C GLY A 575 -13.29 -3.44 -23.40
N LYS A 576 -12.90 -3.44 -24.69
CA LYS A 576 -11.84 -2.56 -25.22
C LYS A 576 -12.05 -2.20 -26.68
N VAL A 577 -11.41 -1.11 -27.11
CA VAL A 577 -11.30 -0.74 -28.53
C VAL A 577 -9.92 -1.11 -29.11
N ASP A 578 -9.83 -1.15 -30.44
CA ASP A 578 -8.58 -1.39 -31.16
C ASP A 578 -7.47 -0.43 -30.71
N GLY A 579 -6.30 -1.00 -30.43
CA GLY A 579 -5.14 -0.26 -29.92
C GLY A 579 -4.97 -0.28 -28.40
N MET A 580 -6.00 -0.69 -27.64
CA MET A 580 -5.87 -0.95 -26.20
C MET A 580 -5.27 -2.33 -25.93
N SER A 581 -4.21 -2.37 -25.12
CA SER A 581 -3.63 -3.61 -24.57
C SER A 581 -4.54 -4.25 -23.52
N ILE A 582 -5.12 -3.45 -22.61
CA ILE A 582 -5.88 -3.88 -21.43
C ILE A 582 -7.38 -3.62 -21.62
N SER A 583 -8.24 -4.51 -21.11
CA SER A 583 -9.70 -4.28 -21.07
C SER A 583 -10.11 -3.28 -20.00
N CYS A 584 -11.18 -2.54 -20.25
CA CYS A 584 -11.98 -1.95 -19.18
C CYS A 584 -12.98 -2.99 -18.67
N PHE A 585 -13.49 -2.76 -17.47
CA PHE A 585 -14.37 -3.68 -16.74
C PHE A 585 -15.85 -3.39 -16.92
N GLY A 586 -16.18 -2.13 -17.17
CA GLY A 586 -17.55 -1.64 -17.05
C GLY A 586 -17.80 -1.07 -15.67
N SER A 587 -18.94 -0.40 -15.55
CA SER A 587 -19.44 0.17 -14.29
C SER A 587 -20.51 -0.77 -13.72
N HIS A 588 -20.84 -0.64 -12.43
CA HIS A 588 -21.92 -1.43 -11.85
C HIS A 588 -23.28 -1.08 -12.48
N ASP A 589 -23.52 0.22 -12.67
CA ASP A 589 -24.57 0.74 -13.55
C ASP A 589 -24.03 0.83 -14.98
N THR A 590 -24.41 -0.15 -15.82
CA THR A 590 -24.04 -0.19 -17.25
C THR A 590 -24.98 0.65 -18.14
N SER A 591 -25.84 1.51 -17.57
CA SER A 591 -26.77 2.31 -18.38
C SER A 591 -26.01 3.35 -19.22
N PRO A 592 -26.39 3.57 -20.49
CA PRO A 592 -25.70 4.51 -21.35
C PRO A 592 -25.89 5.95 -20.85
N PRO A 593 -24.93 6.86 -21.09
CA PRO A 593 -25.04 8.25 -20.63
C PRO A 593 -26.34 8.92 -21.09
N ARG A 594 -27.05 9.55 -20.14
CA ARG A 594 -28.34 10.21 -20.41
C ARG A 594 -28.23 11.42 -21.34
N GLY A 595 -27.01 11.92 -21.55
CA GLY A 595 -26.69 13.03 -22.43
C GLY A 595 -25.23 13.01 -22.85
N THR A 596 -24.94 13.62 -23.99
CA THR A 596 -23.58 13.87 -24.46
C THR A 596 -23.53 15.26 -25.08
N MET A 597 -22.56 16.07 -24.69
CA MET A 597 -22.36 17.41 -25.24
C MET A 597 -20.87 17.72 -25.38
N TRP A 598 -20.54 18.79 -26.10
CA TRP A 598 -19.17 19.27 -26.27
C TRP A 598 -19.05 20.71 -25.78
N LYS A 599 -17.93 21.02 -25.14
CA LYS A 599 -17.54 22.39 -24.74
C LYS A 599 -16.04 22.59 -24.96
N THR A 600 -15.61 23.84 -25.01
CA THR A 600 -14.21 24.21 -24.70
C THR A 600 -14.13 24.61 -23.22
N VAL A 601 -12.99 24.33 -22.59
CA VAL A 601 -12.69 24.75 -21.21
C VAL A 601 -11.38 25.55 -21.18
N PRO A 602 -11.27 26.59 -20.32
CA PRO A 602 -10.14 27.51 -20.27
C PRO A 602 -8.94 26.89 -19.51
N HIS A 603 -8.53 25.70 -19.94
CA HIS A 603 -7.45 24.94 -19.36
C HIS A 603 -6.56 24.38 -20.46
N ARG A 604 -5.32 24.06 -20.09
CA ARG A 604 -4.31 23.57 -21.02
C ARG A 604 -4.26 22.05 -21.10
N LEU A 605 -4.49 21.50 -22.29
CA LEU A 605 -4.07 20.13 -22.63
C LEU A 605 -2.54 20.04 -22.75
N PHE A 606 -1.96 18.98 -22.20
CA PHE A 606 -0.57 18.57 -22.41
C PHE A 606 -0.43 17.05 -22.33
N PHE A 607 0.75 16.52 -22.71
CA PHE A 607 1.03 15.08 -22.67
C PHE A 607 2.24 14.77 -21.78
N GLY A 608 2.03 13.95 -20.76
CA GLY A 608 3.02 13.58 -19.76
C GLY A 608 3.22 12.06 -19.63
N ARG A 609 4.29 11.66 -18.93
CA ARG A 609 4.81 10.28 -18.83
C ARG A 609 5.42 9.78 -20.15
N SER A 610 6.24 8.73 -20.07
CA SER A 610 6.94 8.13 -21.23
C SER A 610 6.26 6.89 -21.79
N SER A 611 5.36 6.25 -21.02
CA SER A 611 4.59 5.08 -21.43
C SER A 611 3.36 4.91 -20.52
N THR A 612 2.38 4.12 -20.97
CA THR A 612 1.27 3.66 -20.13
C THR A 612 0.93 2.18 -20.35
N PRO A 613 0.42 1.47 -19.31
CA PRO A 613 -0.03 0.09 -19.46
C PRO A 613 -1.07 -0.13 -20.55
N CYS A 614 -1.90 0.88 -20.87
CA CYS A 614 -3.05 0.78 -21.78
C CYS A 614 -2.71 1.06 -23.26
N TRP A 615 -1.71 1.90 -23.53
CA TRP A 615 -1.42 2.44 -24.86
C TRP A 615 0.06 2.33 -25.27
N GLY A 616 0.89 1.67 -24.44
CA GLY A 616 2.32 1.46 -24.71
C GLY A 616 3.16 2.72 -24.53
N THR A 617 4.27 2.79 -25.27
CA THR A 617 5.22 3.92 -25.23
C THR A 617 4.62 5.18 -25.84
N GLY A 618 4.68 6.29 -25.12
CA GLY A 618 4.07 7.58 -25.46
C GLY A 618 3.40 8.23 -24.24
N GLY A 619 3.28 9.56 -24.26
CA GLY A 619 2.61 10.32 -23.20
C GLY A 619 1.09 10.23 -23.27
N VAL A 620 0.43 10.42 -22.12
CA VAL A 620 -1.03 10.51 -22.02
C VAL A 620 -1.50 11.91 -21.69
N ALA A 621 -2.75 12.19 -22.07
CA ALA A 621 -3.37 13.49 -21.92
C ALA A 621 -3.58 13.84 -20.44
N PHE A 622 -3.21 15.06 -20.10
CA PHE A 622 -3.53 15.74 -18.85
C PHE A 622 -4.07 17.13 -19.13
N LEU A 623 -4.97 17.59 -18.28
CA LEU A 623 -5.47 18.95 -18.26
C LEU A 623 -4.77 19.70 -17.11
N ASN A 624 -4.13 20.83 -17.37
CA ASN A 624 -3.56 21.64 -16.30
C ASN A 624 -4.67 22.09 -15.32
N PRO A 625 -4.57 21.81 -14.00
CA PRO A 625 -5.53 22.31 -13.01
C PRO A 625 -5.69 23.83 -12.99
N GLU A 626 -4.65 24.56 -13.38
CA GLU A 626 -4.68 26.01 -13.46
C GLU A 626 -5.49 26.49 -14.68
N ILE A 627 -6.46 27.38 -14.44
CA ILE A 627 -7.22 28.06 -15.49
C ILE A 627 -6.30 29.04 -16.25
N ASN A 628 -6.32 28.97 -17.58
CA ASN A 628 -5.72 29.95 -18.47
C ASN A 628 -6.69 30.28 -19.60
N TYR A 629 -7.27 31.48 -19.59
CA TYR A 629 -8.21 31.95 -20.62
C TYR A 629 -7.61 32.16 -22.02
N ASN A 630 -6.29 31.99 -22.18
CA ASN A 630 -5.62 31.97 -23.49
C ASN A 630 -5.45 30.54 -24.04
N ASP A 631 -5.81 29.52 -23.27
CA ASP A 631 -5.83 28.13 -23.66
C ASP A 631 -7.28 27.65 -23.76
N GLU A 632 -7.60 26.93 -24.83
CA GLU A 632 -8.87 26.23 -24.97
C GLU A 632 -8.59 24.75 -25.17
N SER A 633 -9.19 23.92 -24.32
CA SER A 633 -9.20 22.47 -24.50
C SER A 633 -10.61 21.99 -24.79
N TYR A 634 -10.77 21.18 -25.84
CA TYR A 634 -12.03 20.51 -26.13
C TYR A 634 -12.30 19.42 -25.09
N VAL A 635 -13.54 19.37 -24.60
CA VAL A 635 -14.04 18.29 -23.75
C VAL A 635 -15.32 17.70 -24.31
N CYS A 636 -15.40 16.37 -24.30
CA CYS A 636 -16.66 15.65 -24.47
C CYS A 636 -17.24 15.37 -23.08
N MET A 637 -18.45 15.86 -22.84
CA MET A 637 -19.15 15.74 -21.57
C MET A 637 -20.23 14.66 -21.64
N TYR A 638 -20.23 13.74 -20.68
CA TYR A 638 -21.24 12.68 -20.55
C TYR A 638 -22.04 12.85 -19.26
N LYS A 639 -23.38 12.86 -19.35
CA LYS A 639 -24.27 12.90 -18.17
C LYS A 639 -24.42 11.49 -17.64
N ILE A 640 -23.73 11.20 -16.53
CA ILE A 640 -23.63 9.90 -15.87
C ILE A 640 -23.97 10.02 -14.39
N THR A 641 -24.21 8.89 -13.72
CA THR A 641 -24.39 8.90 -12.26
C THR A 641 -23.06 9.13 -11.55
N LEU A 642 -23.11 9.60 -10.30
CA LEU A 642 -21.91 9.75 -9.47
C LEU A 642 -21.30 8.37 -9.13
N GLU A 643 -22.11 7.32 -9.09
CA GLU A 643 -21.64 5.94 -9.03
C GLU A 643 -20.78 5.60 -10.26
N GLN A 644 -21.30 5.82 -11.48
CA GLN A 644 -20.54 5.62 -12.72
C GLN A 644 -19.26 6.47 -12.77
N PHE A 645 -19.30 7.71 -12.30
CA PHE A 645 -18.09 8.56 -12.24
C PHE A 645 -17.02 7.99 -11.29
N ASN A 646 -17.44 7.42 -10.14
CA ASN A 646 -16.53 6.69 -9.26
C ASN A 646 -15.96 5.45 -9.96
N ASP A 647 -16.80 4.64 -10.63
CA ASP A 647 -16.33 3.46 -11.37
C ASP A 647 -15.36 3.81 -12.52
N VAL A 648 -15.51 4.99 -13.16
CA VAL A 648 -14.53 5.53 -14.12
C VAL A 648 -13.23 5.95 -13.41
N LEU A 649 -13.31 6.68 -12.28
CA LEU A 649 -12.14 7.08 -11.47
C LEU A 649 -11.31 5.87 -11.03
N PHE A 650 -11.97 4.81 -10.55
CA PHE A 650 -11.32 3.58 -10.12
C PHE A 650 -10.60 2.91 -11.30
N GLN A 651 -11.26 2.78 -12.47
CA GLN A 651 -10.66 2.08 -13.61
C GLN A 651 -9.53 2.89 -14.29
N GLU A 652 -9.65 4.22 -14.41
CA GLU A 652 -8.56 5.09 -14.94
C GLU A 652 -7.30 5.03 -14.05
N ASN A 653 -7.48 5.01 -12.73
CA ASN A 653 -6.37 4.89 -11.78
C ASN A 653 -5.97 3.43 -11.48
N ARG A 654 -6.50 2.44 -12.23
CA ARG A 654 -6.17 1.00 -12.14
C ARG A 654 -6.45 0.33 -10.80
N LEU A 655 -7.50 0.77 -10.12
CA LEU A 655 -7.96 0.30 -8.81
C LEU A 655 -9.03 -0.81 -8.90
N VAL A 656 -9.22 -1.38 -10.10
CA VAL A 656 -10.24 -2.39 -10.41
C VAL A 656 -9.55 -3.61 -11.02
N LYS A 657 -9.97 -4.82 -10.61
CA LYS A 657 -9.30 -6.10 -10.87
C LYS A 657 -10.06 -6.98 -11.87
N ASP A 658 -9.34 -7.79 -12.65
CA ASP A 658 -9.92 -8.83 -13.51
C ASP A 658 -9.81 -10.20 -12.83
N ASN A 659 -10.94 -10.77 -12.42
CA ASN A 659 -11.02 -12.13 -11.89
C ASN A 659 -11.70 -13.03 -12.94
N SER A 660 -10.89 -13.45 -13.93
CA SER A 660 -11.35 -14.12 -15.15
C SER A 660 -11.72 -15.61 -14.98
N GLU A 661 -12.58 -15.92 -14.01
CA GLU A 661 -13.30 -17.21 -13.93
C GLU A 661 -14.83 -17.03 -13.96
N ASP A 662 -15.39 -16.01 -13.29
CA ASP A 662 -16.85 -15.78 -13.20
C ASP A 662 -17.37 -14.48 -13.87
N GLY A 663 -16.47 -13.63 -14.39
CA GLY A 663 -16.85 -12.41 -15.14
C GLY A 663 -17.61 -11.34 -14.31
N LYS A 664 -17.52 -11.39 -12.98
CA LYS A 664 -18.11 -10.38 -12.08
C LYS A 664 -17.06 -9.50 -11.43
N LEU A 665 -17.37 -8.20 -11.42
CA LEU A 665 -16.50 -7.15 -10.92
C LEU A 665 -16.54 -7.03 -9.39
N GLU A 666 -15.40 -7.15 -8.71
CA GLU A 666 -15.31 -6.77 -7.29
C GLU A 666 -15.58 -5.27 -7.16
N SER A 667 -16.73 -4.94 -6.59
CA SER A 667 -17.21 -3.56 -6.48
C SER A 667 -16.59 -2.89 -5.24
N PRO A 668 -15.92 -1.73 -5.37
CA PRO A 668 -15.28 -1.07 -4.23
C PRO A 668 -16.21 -0.78 -3.05
N SER A 669 -15.68 -0.93 -1.84
CA SER A 669 -16.44 -0.90 -0.57
C SER A 669 -16.90 0.50 -0.15
N SER A 670 -16.27 1.55 -0.67
CA SER A 670 -16.61 2.96 -0.49
C SER A 670 -16.36 3.73 -1.80
N PRO A 671 -16.99 4.89 -2.02
CA PRO A 671 -16.66 5.76 -3.14
C PRO A 671 -15.33 6.50 -2.90
N LEU A 672 -14.71 6.99 -3.97
CA LEU A 672 -13.63 8.00 -3.91
C LEU A 672 -14.18 9.42 -3.71
N ILE A 673 -15.36 9.70 -4.28
CA ILE A 673 -16.11 10.93 -4.00
C ILE A 673 -17.60 10.65 -3.72
N GLY A 674 -18.09 11.16 -2.60
CA GLY A 674 -19.50 11.22 -2.25
C GLY A 674 -20.07 12.64 -2.39
N LEU A 675 -21.17 12.89 -1.68
CA LEU A 675 -21.89 14.16 -1.73
C LEU A 675 -21.09 15.33 -1.10
N SER A 676 -20.44 15.09 0.03
CA SER A 676 -19.58 16.07 0.71
C SER A 676 -18.39 16.51 -0.15
N GLU A 677 -17.85 15.58 -0.95
CA GLU A 677 -16.73 15.84 -1.84
C GLU A 677 -17.17 16.65 -3.06
N ILE A 678 -18.41 16.47 -3.55
CA ILE A 678 -19.00 17.35 -4.57
C ILE A 678 -19.16 18.78 -4.03
N GLU A 679 -19.77 18.96 -2.86
CA GLU A 679 -19.95 20.30 -2.27
C GLU A 679 -18.59 21.01 -2.05
N SER A 680 -17.59 20.24 -1.62
CA SER A 680 -16.21 20.71 -1.48
C SER A 680 -15.56 21.09 -2.81
N VAL A 681 -15.64 20.26 -3.85
CA VAL A 681 -14.98 20.53 -5.15
C VAL A 681 -15.69 21.65 -5.91
N SER A 682 -17.01 21.77 -5.82
CA SER A 682 -17.76 22.91 -6.38
C SER A 682 -17.37 24.24 -5.73
N SER A 683 -17.04 24.21 -4.44
CA SER A 683 -16.56 25.39 -3.68
C SER A 683 -15.08 25.71 -3.95
N ASN A 684 -14.21 24.70 -3.93
CA ASN A 684 -12.76 24.84 -3.98
C ASN A 684 -12.16 24.73 -5.40
N LYS A 685 -12.99 24.43 -6.40
CA LYS A 685 -12.66 24.15 -7.82
C LYS A 685 -11.78 22.92 -8.10
N ALA A 686 -11.05 22.42 -7.10
CA ALA A 686 -10.26 21.21 -7.19
C ALA A 686 -10.33 20.42 -5.87
N LEU A 687 -10.22 19.11 -5.98
CA LEU A 687 -10.18 18.16 -4.87
C LEU A 687 -9.11 17.10 -5.17
N HIS A 688 -8.05 17.14 -4.38
CA HIS A 688 -7.04 16.09 -4.39
C HIS A 688 -7.56 14.88 -3.60
N LEU A 689 -7.61 13.73 -4.26
CA LEU A 689 -8.13 12.50 -3.69
C LEU A 689 -7.01 11.77 -2.93
N GLU A 690 -6.87 12.06 -1.63
CA GLU A 690 -5.89 11.44 -0.75
C GLU A 690 -5.80 9.90 -0.85
N PRO A 691 -6.90 9.12 -0.99
CA PRO A 691 -6.83 7.67 -1.15
C PRO A 691 -6.07 7.20 -2.40
N ILE A 692 -5.85 8.09 -3.37
CA ILE A 692 -5.21 7.80 -4.65
C ILE A 692 -4.16 8.85 -5.03
N LYS A 693 -3.64 9.62 -4.06
CA LYS A 693 -2.77 10.81 -4.25
C LYS A 693 -1.62 10.59 -5.24
N ASP A 694 -0.99 9.41 -5.21
CA ASP A 694 0.17 9.04 -6.02
C ASP A 694 -0.21 8.54 -7.44
N SER A 695 -1.51 8.39 -7.71
CA SER A 695 -2.05 7.99 -9.02
C SER A 695 -2.05 9.15 -10.01
N TRP A 696 -2.15 8.84 -11.30
CA TRP A 696 -1.99 9.84 -12.36
C TRP A 696 -3.18 10.79 -12.49
N TYR A 697 -4.39 10.33 -12.17
CA TYR A 697 -5.64 11.08 -12.23
C TYR A 697 -6.21 11.27 -10.81
N SER A 698 -5.35 11.67 -9.86
CA SER A 698 -5.67 11.84 -8.44
C SER A 698 -6.36 13.16 -8.08
N ASN A 699 -6.48 14.11 -9.01
CA ASN A 699 -7.07 15.43 -8.76
C ASN A 699 -8.36 15.62 -9.56
N VAL A 700 -9.50 15.74 -8.88
CA VAL A 700 -10.80 16.02 -9.48
C VAL A 700 -11.00 17.53 -9.57
N LEU A 701 -11.41 18.04 -10.73
CA LEU A 701 -11.70 19.46 -10.94
C LEU A 701 -13.19 19.70 -11.17
N HIS A 702 -13.69 20.81 -10.64
CA HIS A 702 -15.00 21.37 -10.97
C HIS A 702 -14.85 22.46 -12.04
N LEU A 703 -15.29 22.16 -13.26
CA LEU A 703 -15.14 23.03 -14.43
C LEU A 703 -16.30 24.03 -14.60
N GLY A 704 -17.28 24.00 -13.69
CA GLY A 704 -18.52 24.78 -13.75
C GLY A 704 -19.74 23.89 -13.60
N GLU A 705 -20.91 24.40 -13.97
CA GLU A 705 -22.19 23.69 -13.92
C GLU A 705 -22.88 23.73 -15.28
N GLU A 706 -23.70 22.72 -15.58
CA GLU A 706 -24.66 22.73 -16.71
C GLU A 706 -25.96 22.04 -16.27
N ASP A 707 -27.11 22.63 -16.60
CA ASP A 707 -28.45 22.19 -16.16
C ASP A 707 -28.60 22.04 -14.63
N GLY A 708 -27.79 22.77 -13.85
CA GLY A 708 -27.72 22.67 -12.39
C GLY A 708 -27.00 21.41 -11.88
N LEU A 709 -26.20 20.77 -12.72
CA LEU A 709 -25.34 19.64 -12.37
C LEU A 709 -23.85 20.03 -12.48
N PRO A 710 -22.99 19.60 -11.54
CA PRO A 710 -21.58 19.92 -11.56
C PRO A 710 -20.87 19.24 -12.74
N ILE A 711 -19.96 19.96 -13.38
CA ILE A 711 -19.07 19.47 -14.44
C ILE A 711 -17.76 19.02 -13.78
N LEU A 712 -17.53 17.72 -13.75
CA LEU A 712 -16.37 17.10 -13.11
C LEU A 712 -15.40 16.53 -14.15
N THR A 713 -14.11 16.67 -13.90
CA THR A 713 -13.06 15.93 -14.61
C THR A 713 -11.98 15.45 -13.66
N MET A 714 -11.09 14.59 -14.13
CA MET A 714 -9.97 14.03 -13.37
C MET A 714 -8.66 14.26 -14.13
N THR A 715 -7.62 14.70 -13.42
CA THR A 715 -6.31 15.04 -13.98
C THR A 715 -5.21 14.91 -12.92
N CYS A 716 -3.97 15.25 -13.26
CA CYS A 716 -2.86 15.27 -12.32
C CYS A 716 -2.95 16.47 -11.36
N PRO A 717 -2.39 16.40 -10.14
CA PRO A 717 -2.33 17.54 -9.22
C PRO A 717 -1.38 18.64 -9.72
N SER A 718 -1.54 19.87 -9.21
CA SER A 718 -0.67 21.01 -9.58
C SER A 718 0.80 20.79 -9.23
N THR A 719 1.10 19.94 -8.24
CA THR A 719 2.44 19.47 -7.91
C THR A 719 3.08 18.69 -9.06
N ALA A 720 2.35 17.76 -9.68
CA ALA A 720 2.82 17.02 -10.85
C ALA A 720 3.02 17.94 -12.08
N VAL A 721 2.19 18.98 -12.24
CA VAL A 721 2.42 20.02 -13.26
C VAL A 721 3.72 20.78 -13.00
N ALA A 722 4.05 21.09 -11.73
CA ALA A 722 5.33 21.71 -11.38
C ALA A 722 6.52 20.78 -11.66
N GLN A 723 6.40 19.48 -11.38
CA GLN A 723 7.43 18.47 -11.72
C GLN A 723 7.61 18.32 -13.24
N HIS A 724 6.54 18.39 -14.03
CA HIS A 724 6.64 18.42 -15.49
C HIS A 724 7.27 19.72 -16.02
N LYS A 725 6.98 20.88 -15.39
CA LYS A 725 7.63 22.18 -15.70
C LYS A 725 9.12 22.18 -15.34
N SER A 726 9.53 21.50 -14.27
CA SER A 726 10.94 21.39 -13.85
C SER A 726 11.75 20.36 -14.65
N GLY A 727 11.08 19.43 -15.34
CA GLY A 727 11.69 18.32 -16.06
C GLY A 727 11.92 17.06 -15.21
N GLU A 728 11.47 17.06 -13.95
CA GLU A 728 11.50 15.89 -13.05
C GLU A 728 10.56 14.78 -13.54
N LEU A 729 9.39 15.15 -14.08
CA LEU A 729 8.51 14.22 -14.80
C LEU A 729 8.56 14.49 -16.31
N PRO A 730 8.75 13.45 -17.16
CA PRO A 730 8.90 13.66 -18.59
C PRO A 730 7.59 14.14 -19.23
N LEU A 731 7.69 15.18 -20.06
CA LEU A 731 6.74 15.46 -21.12
C LEU A 731 7.13 14.62 -22.35
N ALA A 732 6.16 13.93 -22.94
CA ALA A 732 6.40 13.12 -24.13
C ALA A 732 5.19 13.21 -25.07
N PRO A 733 5.40 13.16 -26.41
CA PRO A 733 4.30 13.11 -27.35
C PRO A 733 3.50 11.81 -27.17
N PRO A 734 2.19 11.82 -27.49
CA PRO A 734 1.36 10.63 -27.49
C PRO A 734 1.80 9.61 -28.53
N SER A 735 1.51 8.33 -28.29
CA SER A 735 1.73 7.27 -29.29
C SER A 735 0.84 7.48 -30.51
N GLU A 736 1.20 6.95 -31.68
CA GLU A 736 0.36 7.06 -32.89
C GLU A 736 -1.05 6.49 -32.66
N THR A 737 -1.13 5.35 -31.96
CA THR A 737 -2.38 4.67 -31.61
C THR A 737 -3.26 5.49 -30.65
N TYR A 738 -2.66 6.11 -29.63
CA TYR A 738 -3.38 6.98 -28.71
C TYR A 738 -3.83 8.26 -29.42
N SER A 739 -2.95 8.88 -30.22
CA SER A 739 -3.24 10.06 -31.03
C SER A 739 -4.42 9.83 -31.98
N ALA A 740 -4.42 8.71 -32.71
CA ALA A 740 -5.52 8.34 -33.60
C ALA A 740 -6.86 8.20 -32.86
N THR A 741 -6.84 7.77 -31.60
CA THR A 741 -8.04 7.67 -30.75
C THR A 741 -8.57 9.06 -30.35
N LEU A 742 -7.69 10.01 -30.00
CA LEU A 742 -8.08 11.39 -29.73
C LEU A 742 -8.62 12.09 -31.00
N ILE A 743 -8.00 11.86 -32.16
CA ILE A 743 -8.48 12.37 -33.46
C ILE A 743 -9.89 11.87 -33.75
N LYS A 744 -10.15 10.56 -33.60
CA LYS A 744 -11.51 9.99 -33.79
C LYS A 744 -12.55 10.70 -32.93
N GLY A 745 -12.26 10.92 -31.64
CA GLY A 745 -13.16 11.64 -30.74
C GLY A 745 -13.51 13.04 -31.22
N LEU A 746 -12.50 13.84 -31.59
CA LEU A 746 -12.69 15.23 -32.05
C LEU A 746 -13.44 15.31 -33.40
N VAL A 747 -13.15 14.39 -34.33
CA VAL A 747 -13.75 14.34 -35.67
C VAL A 747 -15.20 13.81 -35.63
N GLU A 748 -15.45 12.69 -34.94
CA GLU A 748 -16.81 12.14 -34.78
C GLU A 748 -17.69 13.06 -33.93
N GLY A 749 -17.09 13.75 -32.96
CA GLY A 749 -17.70 14.85 -32.20
C GLY A 749 -17.96 16.12 -33.02
N LYS A 750 -17.52 16.19 -34.28
CA LYS A 750 -17.65 17.34 -35.19
C LYS A 750 -17.06 18.65 -34.62
N GLN A 751 -16.03 18.54 -33.80
CA GLN A 751 -15.35 19.71 -33.23
C GLN A 751 -14.27 20.27 -34.16
N LEU A 752 -13.58 19.37 -34.87
CA LEU A 752 -12.45 19.66 -35.76
C LEU A 752 -12.47 18.66 -36.92
N ASP A 753 -11.94 19.02 -38.09
CA ASP A 753 -11.61 18.04 -39.13
C ASP A 753 -10.37 17.19 -38.75
N ALA A 754 -10.07 16.15 -39.53
CA ALA A 754 -8.97 15.23 -39.20
C ALA A 754 -7.57 15.88 -39.19
N ASN A 755 -7.35 16.89 -40.04
CA ASN A 755 -6.09 17.65 -40.07
C ASN A 755 -6.03 18.64 -38.92
N GLU A 756 -7.14 19.33 -38.65
CA GLU A 756 -7.28 20.25 -37.51
C GLU A 756 -7.08 19.53 -36.17
N ALA A 757 -7.69 18.35 -35.99
CA ALA A 757 -7.51 17.51 -34.81
C ALA A 757 -6.06 17.01 -34.65
N ALA A 758 -5.42 16.56 -35.73
CA ALA A 758 -4.01 16.17 -35.71
C ALA A 758 -3.09 17.35 -35.37
N ASN A 759 -3.37 18.54 -35.91
CA ASN A 759 -2.64 19.76 -35.61
C ASN A 759 -2.84 20.21 -34.16
N TYR A 760 -4.06 20.12 -33.62
CA TYR A 760 -4.37 20.44 -32.22
C TYR A 760 -3.58 19.55 -31.25
N ILE A 761 -3.61 18.22 -31.45
CA ILE A 761 -2.86 17.26 -30.61
C ILE A 761 -1.35 17.49 -30.73
N SER A 762 -0.84 17.65 -31.95
CA SER A 762 0.59 17.90 -32.19
C SER A 762 1.06 19.20 -31.56
N SER A 763 0.23 20.26 -31.59
CA SER A 763 0.52 21.55 -30.96
C SER A 763 0.52 21.45 -29.44
N ALA A 764 -0.41 20.71 -28.85
CA ALA A 764 -0.46 20.45 -27.41
C ALA A 764 0.74 19.62 -26.92
N ALA A 765 1.22 18.66 -27.72
CA ALA A 765 2.41 17.86 -27.43
C ALA A 765 3.74 18.62 -27.61
N ALA A 766 3.84 19.52 -28.59
CA ALA A 766 5.06 20.26 -28.90
C ALA A 766 5.32 21.48 -27.98
N ARG A 767 4.31 21.95 -27.24
CA ARG A 767 4.39 23.18 -26.44
C ARG A 767 4.90 22.89 -25.03
N SER A 768 5.96 23.58 -24.59
CA SER A 768 6.50 23.51 -23.22
C SER A 768 5.50 24.02 -22.18
N LEU A 769 5.40 23.37 -21.01
CA LEU A 769 4.41 23.70 -19.96
C LEU A 769 4.57 25.08 -19.33
#